data_AF-U2DBF3-F1
#
_entry.id   AF-U2DBF3-F1
#
_cell.length_a   1.000
_cell.length_b   1.000
_cell.length_c   1.000
_cell.angle_alpha   90.00
_cell.angle_beta   90.00
_cell.angle_gamma   90.00
#
_symmetry.space_group_name_H-M   'P 1'
#
loop_
_entity.id
_entity.type
_entity.pdbx_description
1 polymer ?
#
loop_
_entity_poly.entity_id
_entity_poly.type
_entity_poly.pdbx_seq_one_letter_code
_entity_poly.pdbx_strand_id
1 'polypeptide(L)'
;MFQVKGGKFMFFKTTEQHEDLRMRIRQFAEDEVKPIAFMLDQENKFPSEAVKKLSDMGMMGIPYGKEYGGAGLDVISYAIAVEELSRVDGGTGVILSAHTSLGTYPIAAYGTEEQKLKYLVPLAKGEKLGAFGLTEENAGSDAGGTETIAVLEGDHYILNGEKIFITNGGEAEIYIVFAVTTPNIGTRGISAFIVEKGYEGFSFGKHYDKMGIRSSATAELIFNDVKVPKENLLGKEGEGFKIAMSTLDGGRIGIAAQALGIAQGAYEHALEYSKERIQFGKPICQQQVIAFKLADMATKLRATRMLVYSAAELKENHERYSMEAAMAKQYASDVCLEIVNDALQIFGGSGYLKGMEVERAYRDAKICTIYEGTNEIQRLVISSNIIGKLPKNESTAKTAQQGPITGERKKIIFKKGTAEERVRTLVDALKAEGYDFTVGIPIDTPISKAERVVSAGLGIGKKENMKLIEDLAVQAGAAIGSSRPVAETLKYVPLNRYVGMSGQKFNGNLYIACGISGAGQHLKGIKDASTIVAINIDPNAKIFKNADYGIVGDLAEILPLLTAALDNGEAKKEAPPMKKMKRPAPKKAAPSWSHYVCNGCGYEYDPAIGDLEGEVVPGTLFEKLPEEWTCPACGEEKNMFIEV
;
A
#
# COMPACT_ATOMS: atom_id res chain seq x y z
N MET A 1 -11.04 -6.83 41.30
CA MET A 1 -11.84 -8.01 41.69
C MET A 1 -13.23 -7.47 42.02
N PHE A 2 -14.18 -7.51 41.08
CA PHE A 2 -15.54 -7.02 41.29
C PHE A 2 -16.44 -8.19 41.63
N GLN A 3 -16.97 -8.19 42.86
CA GLN A 3 -17.82 -9.25 43.39
C GLN A 3 -19.28 -8.85 43.14
N VAL A 4 -19.92 -9.45 42.14
CA VAL A 4 -21.38 -9.37 41.99
C VAL A 4 -21.98 -10.46 42.89
N LYS A 5 -22.80 -10.05 43.87
CA LYS A 5 -23.47 -10.96 44.80
C LYS A 5 -24.30 -12.00 44.01
N GLY A 6 -23.91 -13.27 44.10
CA GLY A 6 -24.64 -14.42 43.54
C GLY A 6 -24.06 -15.04 42.26
N GLY A 7 -22.97 -14.52 41.69
CA GLY A 7 -22.37 -15.06 40.46
C GLY A 7 -21.28 -16.11 40.72
N LYS A 8 -21.22 -17.16 39.89
CA LYS A 8 -20.02 -18.02 39.75
C LYS A 8 -18.79 -17.12 39.59
N PHE A 9 -17.68 -17.47 40.22
CA PHE A 9 -16.40 -16.79 39.97
C PHE A 9 -16.07 -16.87 38.47
N MET A 10 -16.04 -15.74 37.78
CA MET A 10 -15.57 -15.66 36.40
C MET A 10 -14.04 -15.69 36.41
N PHE A 11 -13.48 -16.86 36.15
CA PHE A 11 -12.05 -17.00 35.87
C PHE A 11 -11.82 -16.75 34.40
N PHE A 12 -10.90 -15.84 34.06
CA PHE A 12 -10.44 -15.70 32.69
C PHE A 12 -9.52 -16.87 32.36
N LYS A 13 -10.09 -17.92 31.76
CA LYS A 13 -9.40 -19.15 31.39
C LYS A 13 -9.92 -19.63 30.04
N THR A 14 -9.00 -20.01 29.17
CA THR A 14 -9.29 -20.76 27.94
C THR A 14 -9.89 -22.12 28.28
N THR A 15 -10.69 -22.66 27.35
CA THR A 15 -11.29 -23.99 27.47
C THR A 15 -10.26 -25.08 27.15
N GLU A 16 -10.57 -26.34 27.45
CA GLU A 16 -9.72 -27.47 27.03
C GLU A 16 -9.58 -27.53 25.50
N GLN A 17 -10.68 -27.27 24.76
CA GLN A 17 -10.67 -27.20 23.31
C GLN A 17 -9.72 -26.11 22.77
N HIS A 18 -9.65 -24.96 23.43
CA HIS A 18 -8.72 -23.89 23.08
C HIS A 18 -7.27 -24.32 23.28
N GLU A 19 -6.96 -25.03 24.37
CA GLU A 19 -5.60 -25.49 24.64
C GLU A 19 -5.20 -26.68 23.76
N ASP A 20 -6.12 -27.58 23.41
CA ASP A 20 -5.90 -28.65 22.43
C ASP A 20 -5.58 -28.07 21.05
N LEU A 21 -6.34 -27.05 20.62
CA LEU A 21 -6.05 -26.33 19.38
C LEU A 21 -4.68 -25.64 19.46
N ARG A 22 -4.38 -24.96 20.58
CA ARG A 22 -3.08 -24.30 20.79
C ARG A 22 -1.94 -25.28 20.61
N MET A 23 -2.01 -26.45 21.24
CA MET A 23 -0.98 -27.49 21.12
C MET A 23 -0.84 -27.97 19.67
N ARG A 24 -1.96 -28.19 18.98
CA ARG A 24 -1.95 -28.63 17.57
C ARG A 24 -1.32 -27.60 16.64
N ILE A 25 -1.68 -26.32 16.75
CA ILE A 25 -1.09 -25.26 15.92
C ILE A 25 0.36 -25.00 16.30
N ARG A 26 0.71 -25.06 17.60
CA ARG A 26 2.09 -24.96 18.05
C ARG A 26 2.97 -26.04 17.45
N GLN A 27 2.53 -27.30 17.47
CA GLN A 27 3.26 -28.40 16.88
C GLN A 27 3.46 -28.18 15.38
N PHE A 28 2.41 -27.77 14.67
CA PHE A 28 2.51 -27.41 13.25
C PHE A 28 3.52 -26.27 13.01
N ALA A 29 3.49 -25.22 13.82
CA ALA A 29 4.41 -24.09 13.66
C ALA A 29 5.88 -24.51 13.91
N GLU A 30 6.13 -25.37 14.89
CA GLU A 30 7.48 -25.90 15.16
C GLU A 30 7.97 -26.87 14.07
N ASP A 31 7.10 -27.74 13.55
CA ASP A 31 7.49 -28.78 12.59
C ASP A 31 7.56 -28.27 11.14
N GLU A 32 6.63 -27.40 10.74
CA GLU A 32 6.42 -27.04 9.33
C GLU A 32 6.85 -25.61 9.00
N VAL A 33 6.78 -24.68 9.97
CA VAL A 33 7.06 -23.25 9.73
C VAL A 33 8.48 -22.89 10.18
N LYS A 34 8.86 -23.28 11.40
CA LYS A 34 10.16 -22.92 12.00
C LYS A 34 11.37 -23.33 11.15
N PRO A 35 11.43 -24.53 10.56
CA PRO A 35 12.61 -24.96 9.79
C PRO A 35 12.86 -24.12 8.53
N ILE A 36 11.83 -23.47 7.98
CA ILE A 36 11.90 -22.69 6.74
C ILE A 36 11.87 -21.18 6.95
N ALA A 37 11.50 -20.70 8.15
CA ALA A 37 11.27 -19.27 8.43
C ALA A 37 12.48 -18.38 8.10
N PHE A 38 13.71 -18.83 8.39
CA PHE A 38 14.92 -18.05 8.06
C PHE A 38 15.13 -17.93 6.54
N MET A 39 14.96 -19.03 5.79
CA MET A 39 15.07 -19.02 4.33
C MET A 39 14.03 -18.07 3.71
N LEU A 40 12.79 -18.17 4.16
CA LEU A 40 11.70 -17.31 3.66
C LEU A 40 11.96 -15.83 3.93
N ASP A 41 12.47 -15.50 5.11
CA ASP A 41 12.87 -14.13 5.45
C ASP A 41 14.01 -13.63 4.55
N GLN A 42 15.08 -14.41 4.37
CA GLN A 42 16.19 -14.02 3.51
C GLN A 42 15.75 -13.83 2.05
N GLU A 43 14.95 -14.75 1.53
CA GLU A 43 14.56 -14.79 0.12
C GLU A 43 13.33 -13.93 -0.20
N ASN A 44 12.65 -13.37 0.81
CA ASN A 44 11.39 -12.62 0.67
C ASN A 44 10.32 -13.43 -0.09
N LYS A 45 10.06 -14.66 0.37
CA LYS A 45 9.21 -15.64 -0.31
C LYS A 45 7.98 -16.05 0.50
N PHE A 46 6.89 -16.29 -0.21
CA PHE A 46 5.64 -16.79 0.36
C PHE A 46 5.72 -18.30 0.70
N PRO A 47 5.24 -18.75 1.88
CA PRO A 47 5.32 -20.14 2.32
C PRO A 47 4.18 -21.01 1.75
N SER A 48 4.11 -21.17 0.42
CA SER A 48 3.00 -21.87 -0.25
C SER A 48 2.76 -23.28 0.30
N GLU A 49 3.82 -24.04 0.60
CA GLU A 49 3.71 -25.40 1.14
C GLU A 49 3.12 -25.41 2.56
N ALA A 50 3.58 -24.51 3.45
CA ALA A 50 3.04 -24.44 4.80
C ALA A 50 1.57 -23.97 4.80
N VAL A 51 1.21 -23.01 3.94
CA VAL A 51 -0.19 -22.58 3.78
C VAL A 51 -1.06 -23.72 3.27
N LYS A 52 -0.57 -24.53 2.31
CA LYS A 52 -1.24 -25.73 1.83
C LYS A 52 -1.49 -26.73 2.96
N LYS A 53 -0.48 -27.05 3.77
CA LYS A 53 -0.62 -27.97 4.92
C LYS A 53 -1.60 -27.43 5.97
N LEU A 54 -1.58 -26.12 6.23
CA LEU A 54 -2.53 -25.47 7.14
C LEU A 54 -3.97 -25.55 6.61
N SER A 55 -4.15 -25.43 5.29
CA SER A 55 -5.43 -25.69 4.61
C SER A 55 -5.87 -27.14 4.77
N ASP A 56 -4.99 -28.10 4.55
CA ASP A 56 -5.31 -29.53 4.67
C ASP A 56 -5.68 -29.91 6.12
N MET A 57 -5.20 -29.15 7.12
CA MET A 57 -5.61 -29.26 8.52
C MET A 57 -7.01 -28.68 8.81
N GLY A 58 -7.62 -27.97 7.85
CA GLY A 58 -8.91 -27.28 7.99
C GLY A 58 -8.83 -25.95 8.73
N MET A 59 -7.65 -25.32 8.79
CA MET A 59 -7.40 -24.15 9.64
C MET A 59 -7.50 -22.80 8.92
N MET A 60 -7.91 -22.78 7.65
CA MET A 60 -8.10 -21.52 6.90
C MET A 60 -9.46 -20.87 7.19
N GLY A 61 -10.49 -21.69 7.46
CA GLY A 61 -11.83 -21.25 7.81
C GLY A 61 -12.21 -21.45 9.28
N ILE A 62 -11.31 -21.15 10.23
CA ILE A 62 -11.51 -21.41 11.68
C ILE A 62 -12.88 -20.92 12.19
N PRO A 63 -13.26 -19.64 12.02
CA PRO A 63 -14.49 -19.12 12.61
C PRO A 63 -15.75 -19.39 11.77
N TYR A 64 -15.63 -20.00 10.59
CA TYR A 64 -16.76 -20.13 9.67
C TYR A 64 -17.52 -21.43 9.87
N GLY A 65 -18.83 -21.37 9.66
CA GLY A 65 -19.74 -22.50 9.84
C GLY A 65 -19.35 -23.73 9.01
N LYS A 66 -19.63 -24.91 9.56
CA LYS A 66 -19.33 -26.20 8.93
C LYS A 66 -20.10 -26.41 7.63
N GLU A 67 -21.28 -25.81 7.53
CA GLU A 67 -22.12 -25.77 6.32
C GLU A 67 -21.41 -25.09 5.13
N TYR A 68 -20.47 -24.19 5.40
CA TYR A 68 -19.61 -23.57 4.38
C TYR A 68 -18.23 -24.23 4.27
N GLY A 69 -17.99 -25.33 4.99
CA GLY A 69 -16.71 -26.05 5.00
C GLY A 69 -15.65 -25.46 5.94
N GLY A 70 -16.04 -24.55 6.84
CA GLY A 70 -15.16 -24.05 7.91
C GLY A 70 -15.10 -24.99 9.12
N ALA A 71 -14.27 -24.65 10.11
CA ALA A 71 -14.10 -25.46 11.31
C ALA A 71 -15.24 -25.27 12.34
N GLY A 72 -15.95 -24.14 12.27
CA GLY A 72 -17.00 -23.75 13.21
C GLY A 72 -16.47 -23.55 14.65
N LEU A 73 -15.24 -23.06 14.79
CA LEU A 73 -14.64 -22.71 16.07
C LEU A 73 -14.86 -21.22 16.37
N ASP A 74 -14.58 -20.79 17.59
CA ASP A 74 -14.82 -19.42 18.01
C ASP A 74 -13.70 -18.44 17.62
N VAL A 75 -13.95 -17.14 17.80
CA VAL A 75 -12.94 -16.09 17.52
C VAL A 75 -11.70 -16.22 18.41
N ILE A 76 -11.82 -16.78 19.61
CA ILE A 76 -10.66 -17.04 20.49
C ILE A 76 -9.75 -18.11 19.87
N SER A 77 -10.33 -19.19 19.34
CA SER A 77 -9.62 -20.24 18.61
C SER A 77 -8.87 -19.67 17.40
N TYR A 78 -9.50 -18.74 16.66
CA TYR A 78 -8.83 -17.99 15.60
C TYR A 78 -7.64 -17.17 16.12
N ALA A 79 -7.81 -16.41 17.20
CA ALA A 79 -6.73 -15.63 17.79
C ALA A 79 -5.56 -16.51 18.27
N ILE A 80 -5.85 -17.68 18.85
CA ILE A 80 -4.84 -18.68 19.26
C ILE A 80 -4.04 -19.18 18.05
N ALA A 81 -4.71 -19.50 16.94
CA ALA A 81 -4.03 -19.97 15.74
C ALA A 81 -3.07 -18.91 15.17
N VAL A 82 -3.51 -17.65 15.09
CA VAL A 82 -2.66 -16.54 14.65
C VAL A 82 -1.50 -16.31 15.63
N GLU A 83 -1.74 -16.35 16.94
CA GLU A 83 -0.70 -16.22 17.97
C GLU A 83 0.38 -17.29 17.83
N GLU A 84 0.01 -18.56 17.75
CA GLU A 84 0.97 -19.68 17.73
C GLU A 84 1.77 -19.73 16.42
N LEU A 85 1.18 -19.37 15.28
CA LEU A 85 1.93 -19.22 14.02
C LEU A 85 2.92 -18.05 14.12
N SER A 86 2.46 -16.90 14.63
CA SER A 86 3.27 -15.67 14.74
C SER A 86 4.38 -15.77 15.77
N ARG A 87 4.27 -16.70 16.74
CA ARG A 87 5.33 -17.07 17.68
C ARG A 87 6.59 -17.56 16.97
N VAL A 88 6.42 -18.19 15.81
CA VAL A 88 7.52 -18.71 15.00
C VAL A 88 7.84 -17.76 13.84
N ASP A 89 6.83 -17.33 13.09
CA ASP A 89 6.99 -16.46 11.92
C ASP A 89 5.82 -15.48 11.78
N GLY A 90 6.12 -14.18 11.95
CA GLY A 90 5.11 -13.13 11.87
C GLY A 90 4.42 -13.07 10.50
N GLY A 91 5.11 -13.41 9.41
CA GLY A 91 4.51 -13.41 8.08
C GLY A 91 3.49 -14.54 7.88
N THR A 92 3.78 -15.75 8.35
CA THR A 92 2.83 -16.88 8.29
C THR A 92 1.56 -16.59 9.11
N GLY A 93 1.70 -16.00 10.29
CA GLY A 93 0.55 -15.58 11.09
C GLY A 93 -0.34 -14.54 10.40
N VAL A 94 0.25 -13.52 9.75
CA VAL A 94 -0.55 -12.51 9.03
C VAL A 94 -1.21 -13.05 7.76
N ILE A 95 -0.65 -14.09 7.12
CA ILE A 95 -1.30 -14.73 5.96
C ILE A 95 -2.65 -15.30 6.37
N LEU A 96 -2.70 -16.04 7.49
CA LEU A 96 -3.96 -16.55 8.05
C LEU A 96 -4.87 -15.40 8.48
N SER A 97 -4.35 -14.42 9.21
CA SER A 97 -5.14 -13.27 9.67
C SER A 97 -5.80 -12.52 8.49
N ALA A 98 -5.02 -12.13 7.49
CA ALA A 98 -5.53 -11.42 6.32
C ALA A 98 -6.55 -12.25 5.53
N HIS A 99 -6.29 -13.55 5.33
CA HIS A 99 -7.23 -14.44 4.67
C HIS A 99 -8.56 -14.52 5.44
N THR A 100 -8.52 -14.86 6.71
CA THR A 100 -9.71 -15.08 7.53
C THR A 100 -10.41 -13.74 7.81
N SER A 101 -9.81 -12.84 8.58
CA SER A 101 -10.52 -11.64 9.06
C SER A 101 -10.75 -10.57 8.01
N LEU A 102 -9.98 -10.52 6.91
CA LEU A 102 -10.12 -9.46 5.90
C LEU A 102 -10.67 -9.97 4.57
N GLY A 103 -10.12 -11.06 4.03
CA GLY A 103 -10.53 -11.60 2.74
C GLY A 103 -11.84 -12.39 2.79
N THR A 104 -12.11 -13.07 3.90
CA THR A 104 -13.23 -14.02 4.01
C THR A 104 -14.41 -13.47 4.82
N TYR A 105 -14.14 -12.76 5.91
CA TYR A 105 -15.19 -12.19 6.78
C TYR A 105 -16.20 -11.28 6.04
N PRO A 106 -15.81 -10.37 5.12
CA PRO A 106 -16.79 -9.53 4.44
C PRO A 106 -17.83 -10.34 3.67
N ILE A 107 -17.42 -11.44 3.03
CA ILE A 107 -18.33 -12.34 2.30
C ILE A 107 -19.23 -13.08 3.27
N ALA A 108 -18.67 -13.59 4.38
CA ALA A 108 -19.47 -14.28 5.40
C ALA A 108 -20.55 -13.37 6.02
N ALA A 109 -20.21 -12.10 6.27
CA ALA A 109 -21.08 -11.16 6.96
C ALA A 109 -22.08 -10.43 6.05
N TYR A 110 -21.68 -10.13 4.81
CA TYR A 110 -22.46 -9.25 3.90
C TYR A 110 -22.80 -9.90 2.56
N GLY A 111 -22.31 -11.12 2.29
CA GLY A 111 -22.57 -11.82 1.06
C GLY A 111 -23.98 -12.40 1.00
N THR A 112 -24.56 -12.46 -0.20
CA THR A 112 -25.75 -13.28 -0.45
C THR A 112 -25.42 -14.76 -0.31
N GLU A 113 -26.41 -15.64 -0.20
CA GLU A 113 -26.15 -17.09 -0.14
C GLU A 113 -25.44 -17.60 -1.40
N GLU A 114 -25.76 -17.05 -2.58
CA GLU A 114 -25.06 -17.39 -3.83
C GLU A 114 -23.58 -16.97 -3.77
N GLN A 115 -23.28 -15.77 -3.26
CA GLN A 115 -21.91 -15.31 -3.07
C GLN A 115 -21.16 -16.16 -2.03
N LYS A 116 -21.82 -16.57 -0.93
CA LYS A 116 -21.21 -17.45 0.06
C LYS A 116 -20.90 -18.82 -0.54
N LEU A 117 -21.84 -19.43 -1.24
CA LEU A 117 -21.61 -20.71 -1.91
C LEU A 117 -20.48 -20.63 -2.95
N LYS A 118 -20.41 -19.53 -3.72
CA LYS A 118 -19.38 -19.33 -4.75
C LYS A 118 -18.00 -18.98 -4.18
N TYR A 119 -17.93 -18.16 -3.14
CA TYR A 119 -16.68 -17.56 -2.67
C TYR A 119 -16.30 -17.92 -1.23
N LEU A 120 -17.26 -17.92 -0.28
CA LEU A 120 -16.96 -18.28 1.11
C LEU A 120 -16.57 -19.75 1.24
N VAL A 121 -17.24 -20.66 0.54
CA VAL A 121 -16.94 -22.10 0.60
C VAL A 121 -15.48 -22.43 0.23
N PRO A 122 -14.96 -22.03 -0.95
CA PRO A 122 -13.56 -22.31 -1.29
C PRO A 122 -12.57 -21.58 -0.37
N LEU A 123 -12.91 -20.40 0.17
CA LEU A 123 -12.08 -19.71 1.16
C LEU A 123 -12.04 -20.47 2.49
N ALA A 124 -13.19 -20.86 3.04
CA ALA A 124 -13.28 -21.55 4.33
C ALA A 124 -12.59 -22.93 4.31
N LYS A 125 -12.65 -23.63 3.17
CA LYS A 125 -11.91 -24.88 2.95
C LYS A 125 -10.40 -24.68 2.72
N GLY A 126 -9.96 -23.45 2.48
CA GLY A 126 -8.57 -23.10 2.13
C GLY A 126 -8.16 -23.50 0.70
N GLU A 127 -9.13 -23.82 -0.17
CA GLU A 127 -8.89 -24.09 -1.60
C GLU A 127 -8.45 -22.82 -2.36
N LYS A 128 -8.90 -21.65 -1.88
CA LYS A 128 -8.51 -20.33 -2.35
C LYS A 128 -8.06 -19.46 -1.19
N LEU A 129 -7.14 -18.53 -1.45
CA LEU A 129 -6.71 -17.52 -0.50
C LEU A 129 -7.43 -16.19 -0.76
N GLY A 130 -7.59 -15.42 0.32
CA GLY A 130 -8.34 -14.16 0.34
C GLY A 130 -7.43 -12.98 0.62
N ALA A 131 -7.75 -11.83 0.04
CA ALA A 131 -7.04 -10.56 0.23
C ALA A 131 -8.01 -9.37 0.27
N PHE A 132 -7.54 -8.22 0.78
CA PHE A 132 -8.36 -7.04 1.06
C PHE A 132 -7.71 -5.78 0.50
N GLY A 133 -8.31 -5.19 -0.53
CA GLY A 133 -7.83 -4.05 -1.29
C GLY A 133 -8.53 -2.73 -0.95
N LEU A 134 -8.05 -2.05 0.10
CA LEU A 134 -8.59 -0.74 0.53
C LEU A 134 -7.63 0.42 0.24
N THR A 135 -6.38 0.29 0.69
CA THR A 135 -5.38 1.37 0.73
C THR A 135 -4.88 1.79 -0.65
N GLU A 136 -4.68 3.10 -0.82
CA GLU A 136 -4.10 3.72 -2.01
C GLU A 136 -2.95 4.67 -1.63
N GLU A 137 -2.20 5.18 -2.61
CA GLU A 137 -1.08 6.10 -2.34
C GLU A 137 -1.52 7.37 -1.59
N ASN A 138 -2.72 7.88 -1.90
CA ASN A 138 -3.33 9.04 -1.26
C ASN A 138 -4.21 8.67 -0.05
N ALA A 139 -4.70 7.43 0.03
CA ALA A 139 -5.70 6.97 1.01
C ALA A 139 -5.17 5.83 1.90
N GLY A 140 -4.44 6.21 2.96
CA GLY A 140 -3.97 5.30 4.02
C GLY A 140 -4.82 5.40 5.27
N SER A 141 -4.39 6.22 6.23
CA SER A 141 -5.15 6.55 7.44
C SER A 141 -6.51 7.20 7.11
N ASP A 142 -6.54 8.03 6.06
CA ASP A 142 -7.78 8.56 5.47
C ASP A 142 -8.33 7.60 4.42
N ALA A 143 -8.80 6.43 4.87
CA ALA A 143 -9.32 5.39 3.98
C ALA A 143 -10.57 5.84 3.18
N GLY A 144 -11.22 6.94 3.58
CA GLY A 144 -12.36 7.50 2.86
C GLY A 144 -11.98 8.27 1.60
N GLY A 145 -10.69 8.61 1.43
CA GLY A 145 -10.16 9.33 0.27
C GLY A 145 -9.81 8.46 -0.94
N THR A 146 -10.35 7.23 -1.02
CA THR A 146 -10.09 6.31 -2.15
C THR A 146 -10.53 6.92 -3.49
N GLU A 147 -9.72 6.73 -4.53
CA GLU A 147 -9.91 7.24 -5.90
C GLU A 147 -10.14 6.13 -6.92
N THR A 148 -9.93 4.84 -6.59
CA THR A 148 -10.36 3.71 -7.45
C THR A 148 -11.85 3.83 -7.72
N ILE A 149 -12.26 3.78 -8.99
CA ILE A 149 -13.65 3.94 -9.43
C ILE A 149 -14.25 2.62 -9.90
N ALA A 150 -15.57 2.51 -9.80
CA ALA A 150 -16.36 1.44 -10.39
C ALA A 150 -17.61 2.03 -11.07
N VAL A 151 -17.70 1.89 -12.39
CA VAL A 151 -18.82 2.43 -13.18
C VAL A 151 -19.71 1.29 -13.66
N LEU A 152 -21.01 1.36 -13.38
CA LEU A 152 -21.96 0.34 -13.85
C LEU A 152 -22.21 0.48 -15.35
N GLU A 153 -21.93 -0.58 -16.10
CA GLU A 153 -22.18 -0.70 -17.53
C GLU A 153 -23.01 -1.97 -17.82
N GLY A 154 -24.32 -1.83 -17.89
CA GLY A 154 -25.23 -2.94 -18.14
C GLY A 154 -25.27 -3.95 -16.99
N ASP A 155 -24.66 -5.12 -17.18
CA ASP A 155 -24.63 -6.25 -16.25
C ASP A 155 -23.32 -6.38 -15.44
N HIS A 156 -22.40 -5.43 -15.58
CA HIS A 156 -21.12 -5.43 -14.88
C HIS A 156 -20.67 -4.02 -14.51
N TYR A 157 -19.71 -3.94 -13.59
CA TYR A 157 -18.96 -2.73 -13.27
C TYR A 157 -17.62 -2.74 -14.00
N ILE A 158 -17.18 -1.57 -14.45
CA ILE A 158 -15.82 -1.33 -14.93
C ILE A 158 -15.00 -0.71 -13.80
N LEU A 159 -14.03 -1.45 -13.27
CA LEU A 159 -13.12 -0.98 -12.22
C LEU A 159 -11.83 -0.42 -12.82
N ASN A 160 -11.45 0.77 -12.37
CA ASN A 160 -10.20 1.44 -12.74
C ASN A 160 -9.54 2.07 -11.52
N GLY A 161 -8.24 1.84 -11.35
CA GLY A 161 -7.47 2.38 -10.23
C GLY A 161 -6.38 1.43 -9.77
N GLU A 162 -5.97 1.62 -8.52
CA GLU A 162 -4.90 0.83 -7.92
C GLU A 162 -5.09 0.71 -6.42
N LYS A 163 -4.56 -0.36 -5.83
CA LYS A 163 -4.41 -0.51 -4.39
C LYS A 163 -2.97 -0.83 -4.06
N ILE A 164 -2.49 -0.36 -2.91
CA ILE A 164 -1.11 -0.58 -2.47
C ILE A 164 -1.07 -1.28 -1.12
N PHE A 165 0.04 -1.94 -0.83
CA PHE A 165 0.28 -2.66 0.42
C PHE A 165 -0.71 -3.80 0.71
N ILE A 166 -1.16 -4.50 -0.33
CA ILE A 166 -2.17 -5.55 -0.17
C ILE A 166 -1.50 -6.86 0.24
N THR A 167 -1.70 -7.24 1.49
CA THR A 167 -1.31 -8.54 2.04
C THR A 167 -1.99 -9.67 1.26
N ASN A 168 -1.25 -10.75 0.99
CA ASN A 168 -1.62 -11.85 0.10
C ASN A 168 -1.78 -11.42 -1.38
N GLY A 169 -1.44 -10.17 -1.74
CA GLY A 169 -1.52 -9.68 -3.11
C GLY A 169 -0.64 -10.47 -4.07
N GLY A 170 -1.21 -10.88 -5.20
CA GLY A 170 -0.57 -11.74 -6.19
C GLY A 170 -0.67 -13.24 -5.88
N GLU A 171 -0.72 -13.63 -4.61
CA GLU A 171 -0.88 -15.02 -4.17
C GLU A 171 -2.36 -15.41 -4.02
N ALA A 172 -3.22 -14.50 -3.57
CA ALA A 172 -4.65 -14.76 -3.40
C ALA A 172 -5.43 -14.89 -4.71
N GLU A 173 -6.51 -15.68 -4.67
CA GLU A 173 -7.46 -15.84 -5.78
C GLU A 173 -8.66 -14.91 -5.66
N ILE A 174 -9.06 -14.52 -4.45
CA ILE A 174 -10.25 -13.70 -4.20
C ILE A 174 -9.87 -12.42 -3.45
N TYR A 175 -10.33 -11.28 -3.95
CA TYR A 175 -10.03 -9.95 -3.41
C TYR A 175 -11.32 -9.22 -3.06
N ILE A 176 -11.38 -8.63 -1.87
CA ILE A 176 -12.41 -7.65 -1.52
C ILE A 176 -11.86 -6.27 -1.81
N VAL A 177 -12.40 -5.58 -2.82
CA VAL A 177 -11.91 -4.30 -3.32
C VAL A 177 -12.93 -3.20 -3.05
N PHE A 178 -12.46 -2.05 -2.58
CA PHE A 178 -13.29 -0.88 -2.32
C PHE A 178 -13.09 0.17 -3.39
N ALA A 179 -14.17 0.64 -4.01
CA ALA A 179 -14.14 1.60 -5.10
C ALA A 179 -15.30 2.60 -5.01
N VAL A 180 -15.08 3.80 -5.54
CA VAL A 180 -16.08 4.86 -5.64
C VAL A 180 -17.04 4.52 -6.78
N THR A 181 -18.31 4.27 -6.44
CA THR A 181 -19.41 4.15 -7.41
C THR A 181 -20.14 5.48 -7.59
N THR A 182 -20.18 6.30 -6.55
CA THR A 182 -20.83 7.62 -6.58
C THR A 182 -19.87 8.70 -6.12
N PRO A 183 -19.24 9.47 -7.02
CA PRO A 183 -18.26 10.48 -6.64
C PRO A 183 -18.91 11.63 -5.85
N ASN A 184 -18.08 12.38 -5.12
CA ASN A 184 -18.44 13.62 -4.41
C ASN A 184 -19.42 13.51 -3.23
N ILE A 185 -19.87 12.31 -2.82
CA ILE A 185 -20.69 12.11 -1.61
C ILE A 185 -19.90 11.49 -0.44
N GLY A 186 -18.57 11.57 -0.50
CA GLY A 186 -17.65 11.09 0.52
C GLY A 186 -17.74 9.57 0.74
N THR A 187 -17.62 9.13 1.99
CA THR A 187 -17.61 7.70 2.34
C THR A 187 -18.88 6.94 1.95
N ARG A 188 -19.99 7.64 1.70
CA ARG A 188 -21.26 7.04 1.24
C ARG A 188 -21.25 6.69 -0.26
N GLY A 189 -20.23 7.13 -0.99
CA GLY A 189 -20.04 6.85 -2.40
C GLY A 189 -19.17 5.63 -2.68
N ILE A 190 -18.69 4.96 -1.62
CA ILE A 190 -17.77 3.82 -1.70
C ILE A 190 -18.56 2.52 -1.60
N SER A 191 -18.30 1.60 -2.52
CA SER A 191 -18.89 0.25 -2.58
C SER A 191 -17.81 -0.82 -2.46
N ALA A 192 -18.21 -2.04 -2.10
CA ALA A 192 -17.31 -3.20 -1.98
C ALA A 192 -17.59 -4.21 -3.09
N PHE A 193 -16.53 -4.79 -3.66
CA PHE A 193 -16.60 -5.73 -4.78
C PHE A 193 -15.79 -6.98 -4.49
N ILE A 194 -16.31 -8.14 -4.89
CA ILE A 194 -15.56 -9.39 -4.95
C ILE A 194 -14.88 -9.47 -6.32
N VAL A 195 -13.55 -9.48 -6.37
CA VAL A 195 -12.76 -9.54 -7.60
C VAL A 195 -11.92 -10.82 -7.60
N GLU A 196 -11.96 -11.57 -8.70
CA GLU A 196 -11.19 -12.81 -8.83
C GLU A 196 -9.89 -12.57 -9.61
N LYS A 197 -8.81 -13.22 -9.17
CA LYS A 197 -7.57 -13.31 -9.93
C LYS A 197 -7.85 -13.95 -11.29
N GLY A 198 -7.32 -13.35 -12.35
CA GLY A 198 -7.49 -13.82 -13.73
C GLY A 198 -8.57 -13.09 -14.52
N TYR A 199 -9.36 -12.20 -13.90
CA TYR A 199 -10.20 -11.27 -14.66
C TYR A 199 -9.33 -10.39 -15.56
N GLU A 200 -9.79 -10.17 -16.79
CA GLU A 200 -9.08 -9.34 -17.77
C GLU A 200 -8.90 -7.92 -17.22
N GLY A 201 -7.71 -7.34 -17.40
CA GLY A 201 -7.36 -6.02 -16.88
C GLY A 201 -6.97 -5.98 -15.39
N PHE A 202 -7.17 -7.07 -14.63
CA PHE A 202 -6.76 -7.16 -13.23
C PHE A 202 -5.38 -7.79 -13.12
N SER A 203 -4.40 -7.00 -12.65
CA SER A 203 -3.01 -7.43 -12.54
C SER A 203 -2.38 -6.97 -11.23
N PHE A 204 -1.13 -7.36 -11.00
CA PHE A 204 -0.42 -7.16 -9.74
C PHE A 204 0.93 -6.48 -9.96
N GLY A 205 1.29 -5.58 -9.05
CA GLY A 205 2.66 -5.09 -8.92
C GLY A 205 3.59 -6.18 -8.39
N LYS A 206 4.89 -5.87 -8.34
CA LYS A 206 5.86 -6.78 -7.72
C LYS A 206 5.66 -6.86 -6.21
N HIS A 207 5.99 -8.02 -5.66
CA HIS A 207 6.08 -8.19 -4.22
C HIS A 207 7.06 -7.17 -3.60
N TYR A 208 6.62 -6.39 -2.61
CA TYR A 208 7.46 -5.42 -1.92
C TYR A 208 8.59 -6.08 -1.11
N ASP A 209 9.78 -5.48 -1.18
CA ASP A 209 10.92 -5.81 -0.32
C ASP A 209 10.82 -5.01 1.00
N LYS A 210 10.41 -5.71 2.07
CA LYS A 210 10.00 -5.09 3.35
C LYS A 210 11.06 -5.25 4.45
N MET A 211 10.94 -4.44 5.50
CA MET A 211 11.78 -4.52 6.71
C MET A 211 11.62 -5.86 7.45
N GLY A 212 10.37 -6.27 7.69
CA GLY A 212 9.99 -7.51 8.37
C GLY A 212 8.77 -8.14 7.70
N ILE A 213 8.28 -9.23 8.28
CA ILE A 213 7.24 -10.13 7.76
C ILE A 213 7.47 -10.46 6.28
N ARG A 214 8.73 -10.76 5.96
CA ARG A 214 9.23 -10.97 4.59
C ARG A 214 8.72 -12.28 3.98
N SER A 215 8.20 -13.19 4.80
CA SER A 215 7.46 -14.38 4.36
C SER A 215 6.02 -14.09 3.92
N SER A 216 5.47 -12.90 4.19
CA SER A 216 4.13 -12.51 3.74
C SER A 216 4.18 -11.75 2.41
N ALA A 217 3.40 -12.21 1.43
CA ALA A 217 3.21 -11.51 0.17
C ALA A 217 2.50 -10.17 0.39
N THR A 218 2.98 -9.14 -0.28
CA THR A 218 2.46 -7.77 -0.24
C THR A 218 2.70 -7.14 -1.59
N ALA A 219 1.65 -6.74 -2.30
CA ALA A 219 1.76 -6.23 -3.66
C ALA A 219 0.79 -5.08 -3.92
N GLU A 220 0.98 -4.44 -5.07
CA GLU A 220 -0.02 -3.53 -5.65
C GLU A 220 -1.09 -4.35 -6.39
N LEU A 221 -2.33 -3.89 -6.36
CA LEU A 221 -3.40 -4.33 -7.23
C LEU A 221 -3.61 -3.27 -8.30
N ILE A 222 -3.72 -3.66 -9.56
CA ILE A 222 -3.85 -2.75 -10.70
C ILE A 222 -5.12 -3.12 -11.45
N PHE A 223 -6.02 -2.15 -11.60
CA PHE A 223 -7.30 -2.31 -12.28
C PHE A 223 -7.29 -1.42 -13.52
N ASN A 224 -7.34 -2.05 -14.70
CA ASN A 224 -7.44 -1.38 -15.99
C ASN A 224 -8.63 -1.93 -16.75
N ASP A 225 -9.74 -1.20 -16.73
CA ASP A 225 -11.03 -1.58 -17.31
C ASP A 225 -11.51 -3.00 -16.91
N VAL A 226 -11.37 -3.33 -15.63
CA VAL A 226 -11.72 -4.66 -15.11
C VAL A 226 -13.23 -4.82 -15.07
N LYS A 227 -13.74 -5.79 -15.83
CA LYS A 227 -15.16 -6.15 -15.83
C LYS A 227 -15.48 -7.03 -14.63
N VAL A 228 -16.18 -6.45 -13.65
CA VAL A 228 -16.64 -7.15 -12.45
C VAL A 228 -18.15 -7.35 -12.55
N PRO A 229 -18.67 -8.59 -12.56
CA PRO A 229 -20.12 -8.84 -12.69
C PRO A 229 -20.93 -8.08 -11.64
N LYS A 230 -22.14 -7.62 -11.99
CA LYS A 230 -22.98 -6.84 -11.08
C LYS A 230 -23.30 -7.59 -9.78
N GLU A 231 -23.46 -8.92 -9.87
CA GLU A 231 -23.67 -9.81 -8.74
C GLU A 231 -22.44 -9.96 -7.82
N ASN A 232 -21.27 -9.43 -8.19
CA ASN A 232 -20.09 -9.38 -7.33
C ASN A 232 -20.02 -8.11 -6.47
N LEU A 233 -21.01 -7.21 -6.54
CA LEU A 233 -21.22 -6.17 -5.54
C LEU A 233 -21.50 -6.84 -4.18
N LEU A 234 -20.69 -6.55 -3.17
CA LEU A 234 -20.84 -7.08 -1.82
C LEU A 234 -21.61 -6.10 -0.95
N GLY A 235 -22.76 -6.53 -0.43
CA GLY A 235 -23.70 -5.63 0.25
C GLY A 235 -24.43 -4.73 -0.77
N LYS A 236 -24.68 -3.47 -0.40
CA LYS A 236 -25.32 -2.49 -1.30
C LYS A 236 -24.33 -1.43 -1.75
N GLU A 237 -24.64 -0.78 -2.89
CA GLU A 237 -23.91 0.41 -3.32
C GLU A 237 -23.88 1.46 -2.20
N GLY A 238 -22.71 2.04 -1.96
CA GLY A 238 -22.48 3.04 -0.91
C GLY A 238 -22.26 2.49 0.50
N GLU A 239 -22.39 1.17 0.71
CA GLU A 239 -22.11 0.52 2.01
C GLU A 239 -20.64 0.10 2.19
N GLY A 240 -19.81 0.25 1.15
CA GLY A 240 -18.43 -0.24 1.12
C GLY A 240 -17.57 0.27 2.27
N PHE A 241 -17.67 1.56 2.63
CA PHE A 241 -16.88 2.09 3.75
C PHE A 241 -17.31 1.50 5.10
N LYS A 242 -18.62 1.25 5.30
CA LYS A 242 -19.13 0.58 6.51
C LYS A 242 -18.60 -0.86 6.59
N ILE A 243 -18.64 -1.59 5.48
CA ILE A 243 -18.09 -2.95 5.38
C ILE A 243 -16.59 -2.94 5.71
N ALA A 244 -15.83 -2.01 5.12
CA ALA A 244 -14.39 -1.87 5.38
C ALA A 244 -14.10 -1.64 6.88
N MET A 245 -14.81 -0.72 7.54
CA MET A 245 -14.59 -0.43 8.95
C MET A 245 -14.94 -1.62 9.86
N SER A 246 -16.07 -2.29 9.63
CA SER A 246 -16.46 -3.49 10.40
C SER A 246 -15.46 -4.64 10.21
N THR A 247 -14.88 -4.75 9.01
CA THR A 247 -13.85 -5.75 8.69
C THR A 247 -12.57 -5.47 9.46
N LEU A 248 -12.11 -4.22 9.47
CA LEU A 248 -10.91 -3.80 10.20
C LEU A 248 -11.04 -3.92 11.72
N ASP A 249 -12.24 -3.71 12.29
CA ASP A 249 -12.46 -3.97 13.72
C ASP A 249 -12.13 -5.44 14.07
N GLY A 250 -12.53 -6.39 13.22
CA GLY A 250 -12.16 -7.79 13.35
C GLY A 250 -10.69 -8.08 13.09
N GLY A 251 -10.12 -7.50 12.04
CA GLY A 251 -8.72 -7.68 11.67
C GLY A 251 -7.73 -7.17 12.73
N ARG A 252 -8.08 -6.10 13.46
CA ARG A 252 -7.32 -5.60 14.61
C ARG A 252 -7.12 -6.65 15.71
N ILE A 253 -8.08 -7.55 15.94
CA ILE A 253 -7.91 -8.67 16.88
C ILE A 253 -6.85 -9.65 16.37
N GLY A 254 -6.87 -9.96 15.06
CA GLY A 254 -5.86 -10.80 14.41
C GLY A 254 -4.46 -10.20 14.48
N ILE A 255 -4.32 -8.89 14.22
CA ILE A 255 -3.05 -8.19 14.36
C ILE A 255 -2.57 -8.15 15.82
N ALA A 256 -3.47 -7.97 16.78
CA ALA A 256 -3.13 -8.01 18.19
C ALA A 256 -2.62 -9.40 18.60
N ALA A 257 -3.25 -10.47 18.08
CA ALA A 257 -2.79 -11.85 18.26
C ALA A 257 -1.43 -12.10 17.58
N GLN A 258 -1.19 -11.53 16.39
CA GLN A 258 0.10 -11.61 15.72
C GLN A 258 1.21 -10.95 16.54
N ALA A 259 0.98 -9.73 17.03
CA ALA A 259 1.94 -9.00 17.86
C ALA A 259 2.23 -9.75 19.17
N LEU A 260 1.19 -10.33 19.78
CA LEU A 260 1.32 -11.21 20.94
C LEU A 260 2.20 -12.43 20.64
N GLY A 261 1.98 -13.11 19.51
CA GLY A 261 2.79 -14.24 19.07
C GLY A 261 4.26 -13.87 18.88
N ILE A 262 4.55 -12.82 18.09
CA ILE A 262 5.92 -12.34 17.85
C ILE A 262 6.63 -12.04 19.19
N ALA A 263 5.94 -11.36 20.11
CA ALA A 263 6.47 -11.05 21.42
C ALA A 263 6.72 -12.30 22.27
N GLN A 264 5.80 -13.27 22.24
CA GLN A 264 5.91 -14.54 22.96
C GLN A 264 7.12 -15.34 22.47
N GLY A 265 7.33 -15.43 21.15
CA GLY A 265 8.47 -16.12 20.57
C GLY A 265 9.80 -15.46 20.95
N ALA A 266 9.89 -14.13 20.83
CA ALA A 266 11.07 -13.39 21.25
C ALA A 266 11.40 -13.57 22.74
N TYR A 267 10.39 -13.57 23.61
CA TYR A 267 10.55 -13.85 25.03
C TYR A 267 11.06 -15.27 25.30
N GLU A 268 10.51 -16.28 24.64
CA GLU A 268 10.93 -17.68 24.78
C GLU A 268 12.40 -17.87 24.41
N HIS A 269 12.81 -17.34 23.26
CA HIS A 269 14.20 -17.38 22.82
C HIS A 269 15.14 -16.62 23.77
N ALA A 270 14.74 -15.44 24.26
CA ALA A 270 15.53 -14.69 25.23
C ALA A 270 15.66 -15.43 26.57
N LEU A 271 14.59 -16.08 27.03
CA LEU A 271 14.60 -16.88 28.25
C LEU A 271 15.54 -18.07 28.11
N GLU A 272 15.46 -18.82 27.02
CA GLU A 272 16.34 -19.95 26.73
C GLU A 272 17.80 -19.52 26.69
N TYR A 273 18.14 -18.55 25.84
CA TYR A 273 19.49 -18.01 25.72
C TYR A 273 20.04 -17.51 27.07
N SER A 274 19.19 -16.86 27.87
CA SER A 274 19.61 -16.32 29.17
C SER A 274 20.01 -17.39 30.20
N LYS A 275 19.48 -18.61 30.06
CA LYS A 275 19.83 -19.76 30.90
C LYS A 275 21.14 -20.42 30.46
N GLU A 276 21.46 -20.36 29.17
CA GLU A 276 22.65 -20.99 28.60
C GLU A 276 23.87 -20.07 28.62
N ARG A 277 23.69 -18.78 28.34
CA ARG A 277 24.79 -17.83 28.23
C ARG A 277 25.39 -17.53 29.60
N ILE A 278 26.69 -17.82 29.76
CA ILE A 278 27.44 -17.54 30.99
C ILE A 278 28.25 -16.25 30.87
N GLN A 279 28.10 -15.34 31.82
CA GLN A 279 28.97 -14.18 32.04
C GLN A 279 29.19 -13.96 33.54
N PHE A 280 30.39 -13.52 33.92
CA PHE A 280 30.77 -13.36 35.33
C PHE A 280 30.53 -14.63 36.17
N GLY A 281 30.79 -15.81 35.56
CA GLY A 281 30.75 -17.11 36.25
C GLY A 281 29.37 -17.74 36.44
N LYS A 282 28.28 -17.16 35.92
CA LYS A 282 26.92 -17.72 36.03
C LYS A 282 26.05 -17.44 34.80
N PRO A 283 24.95 -18.20 34.58
CA PRO A 283 23.94 -17.86 33.59
C PRO A 283 23.46 -16.41 33.74
N ILE A 284 23.31 -15.69 32.62
CA ILE A 284 22.94 -14.27 32.66
C ILE A 284 21.54 -14.05 33.26
N CYS A 285 20.64 -15.03 33.21
CA CYS A 285 19.33 -14.97 33.89
C CYS A 285 19.45 -14.85 35.42
N GLN A 286 20.59 -15.20 36.02
CA GLN A 286 20.85 -15.03 37.46
C GLN A 286 21.43 -13.64 37.79
N GLN A 287 21.55 -12.74 36.81
CA GLN A 287 21.84 -11.33 37.04
C GLN A 287 20.51 -10.60 37.19
N GLN A 288 20.35 -9.86 38.29
CA GLN A 288 19.05 -9.29 38.68
C GLN A 288 18.41 -8.43 37.59
N VAL A 289 19.21 -7.64 36.86
CA VAL A 289 18.72 -6.79 35.76
C VAL A 289 18.11 -7.61 34.62
N ILE A 290 18.67 -8.79 34.30
CA ILE A 290 18.11 -9.69 33.28
C ILE A 290 16.85 -10.37 33.81
N ALA A 291 16.85 -10.82 35.06
CA ALA A 291 15.67 -11.42 35.69
C ALA A 291 14.48 -10.43 35.72
N PHE A 292 14.72 -9.15 35.99
CA PHE A 292 13.68 -8.11 35.96
C PHE A 292 13.12 -7.92 34.55
N LYS A 293 13.96 -7.87 33.51
CA LYS A 293 13.48 -7.83 32.11
C LYS A 293 12.58 -9.01 31.79
N LEU A 294 12.99 -10.23 32.17
CA LEU A 294 12.17 -11.43 31.97
C LEU A 294 10.82 -11.33 32.69
N ALA A 295 10.80 -10.84 33.94
CA ALA A 295 9.57 -10.65 34.70
C ALA A 295 8.63 -9.59 34.06
N ASP A 296 9.18 -8.47 33.60
CA ASP A 296 8.41 -7.40 32.96
C ASP A 296 7.83 -7.87 31.62
N MET A 297 8.63 -8.56 30.79
CA MET A 297 8.17 -9.16 29.53
C MET A 297 7.04 -10.17 29.77
N ALA A 298 7.19 -11.07 30.75
CA ALA A 298 6.15 -12.04 31.08
C ALA A 298 4.84 -11.38 31.55
N THR A 299 4.94 -10.31 32.34
CA THR A 299 3.77 -9.53 32.81
C THR A 299 3.04 -8.87 31.65
N LYS A 300 3.80 -8.23 30.75
CA LYS A 300 3.30 -7.61 29.53
C LYS A 300 2.61 -8.60 28.59
N LEU A 301 3.18 -9.79 28.40
CA LEU A 301 2.57 -10.87 27.62
C LEU A 301 1.23 -11.31 28.20
N ARG A 302 1.15 -11.48 29.53
CA ARG A 302 -0.09 -11.85 30.22
C ARG A 302 -1.17 -10.78 30.04
N ALA A 303 -0.84 -9.51 30.26
CA ALA A 303 -1.76 -8.40 30.07
C ALA A 303 -2.26 -8.30 28.62
N THR A 304 -1.35 -8.43 27.66
CA THR A 304 -1.67 -8.41 26.22
C THR A 304 -2.64 -9.52 25.85
N ARG A 305 -2.37 -10.77 26.26
CA ARG A 305 -3.24 -11.91 25.97
C ARG A 305 -4.65 -11.74 26.51
N MET A 306 -4.80 -11.14 27.69
CA MET A 306 -6.12 -10.82 28.25
C MET A 306 -6.90 -9.82 27.38
N LEU A 307 -6.25 -8.76 26.88
CA LEU A 307 -6.90 -7.79 26.00
C LEU A 307 -7.33 -8.42 24.67
N VAL A 308 -6.46 -9.22 24.04
CA VAL A 308 -6.74 -9.88 22.76
C VAL A 308 -7.94 -10.82 22.89
N TYR A 309 -7.91 -11.71 23.87
CA TYR A 309 -8.96 -12.72 24.04
C TYR A 309 -10.26 -12.12 24.55
N SER A 310 -10.21 -11.05 25.35
CA SER A 310 -11.43 -10.32 25.76
C SER A 310 -12.11 -9.65 24.56
N ALA A 311 -11.35 -9.03 23.64
CA ALA A 311 -11.92 -8.47 22.41
C ALA A 311 -12.49 -9.56 21.49
N ALA A 312 -11.82 -10.72 21.41
CA ALA A 312 -12.31 -11.89 20.69
C ALA A 312 -13.64 -12.42 21.27
N GLU A 313 -13.73 -12.55 22.58
CA GLU A 313 -14.95 -12.97 23.29
C GLU A 313 -16.11 -12.01 23.04
N LEU A 314 -15.88 -10.69 23.06
CA LEU A 314 -16.92 -9.70 22.73
C LEU A 314 -17.42 -9.86 21.30
N LYS A 315 -16.50 -10.08 20.34
CA LYS A 315 -16.86 -10.32 18.94
C LYS A 315 -17.69 -11.59 18.77
N GLU A 316 -17.29 -12.69 19.42
CA GLU A 316 -17.99 -13.97 19.39
C GLU A 316 -19.43 -13.83 19.89
N ASN A 317 -19.62 -13.09 20.98
CA ASN A 317 -20.94 -12.86 21.57
C ASN A 317 -21.76 -11.75 20.87
N HIS A 318 -21.33 -11.28 19.70
CA HIS A 318 -21.97 -10.20 18.95
C HIS A 318 -22.14 -8.89 19.73
N GLU A 319 -21.30 -8.65 20.73
CA GLU A 319 -21.26 -7.41 21.49
C GLU A 319 -20.52 -6.32 20.70
N ARG A 320 -20.62 -5.06 21.14
CA ARG A 320 -19.78 -3.99 20.57
C ARG A 320 -18.34 -4.21 21.01
N TYR A 321 -17.42 -4.29 20.06
CA TYR A 321 -16.01 -4.61 20.32
C TYR A 321 -14.99 -3.69 19.62
N SER A 322 -15.44 -2.65 18.90
CA SER A 322 -14.54 -1.77 18.12
C SER A 322 -13.49 -1.07 19.00
N MET A 323 -13.91 -0.58 20.17
CA MET A 323 -13.00 0.07 21.12
C MET A 323 -12.01 -0.94 21.71
N GLU A 324 -12.48 -2.11 22.11
CA GLU A 324 -11.70 -3.16 22.76
C GLU A 324 -10.70 -3.78 21.78
N ALA A 325 -11.07 -3.98 20.52
CA ALA A 325 -10.16 -4.40 19.46
C ALA A 325 -9.07 -3.35 19.19
N ALA A 326 -9.43 -2.05 19.18
CA ALA A 326 -8.46 -0.97 19.04
C ALA A 326 -7.49 -0.91 20.24
N MET A 327 -7.99 -1.07 21.47
CA MET A 327 -7.17 -1.16 22.69
C MET A 327 -6.22 -2.36 22.62
N ALA A 328 -6.73 -3.54 22.27
CA ALA A 328 -5.93 -4.75 22.13
C ALA A 328 -4.81 -4.57 21.10
N LYS A 329 -5.15 -4.09 19.89
CA LYS A 329 -4.16 -3.88 18.82
C LYS A 329 -3.11 -2.84 19.19
N GLN A 330 -3.52 -1.69 19.73
CA GLN A 330 -2.59 -0.63 20.14
C GLN A 330 -1.65 -1.11 21.24
N TYR A 331 -2.19 -1.69 22.31
CA TYR A 331 -1.38 -2.17 23.43
C TYR A 331 -0.46 -3.33 23.02
N ALA A 332 -0.99 -4.33 22.33
CA ALA A 332 -0.22 -5.50 21.90
C ALA A 332 0.96 -5.11 21.01
N SER A 333 0.75 -4.20 20.06
CA SER A 333 1.81 -3.77 19.15
C SER A 333 2.85 -2.84 19.80
N ASP A 334 2.45 -1.95 20.71
CA ASP A 334 3.39 -1.12 21.48
C ASP A 334 4.26 -2.01 22.38
N VAL A 335 3.64 -2.92 23.13
CA VAL A 335 4.32 -3.84 24.04
C VAL A 335 5.18 -4.86 23.29
N CYS A 336 4.77 -5.31 22.10
CA CYS A 336 5.58 -6.19 21.26
C CYS A 336 6.94 -5.55 20.98
N LEU A 337 6.98 -4.27 20.60
CA LEU A 337 8.24 -3.53 20.37
C LEU A 337 9.13 -3.46 21.63
N GLU A 338 8.53 -3.27 22.80
CA GLU A 338 9.28 -3.27 24.06
C GLU A 338 9.90 -4.64 24.36
N ILE A 339 9.12 -5.71 24.20
CA ILE A 339 9.54 -7.09 24.47
C ILE A 339 10.64 -7.51 23.49
N VAL A 340 10.46 -7.32 22.18
CA VAL A 340 11.47 -7.71 21.19
C VAL A 340 12.76 -6.90 21.34
N ASN A 341 12.66 -5.64 21.78
CA ASN A 341 13.85 -4.83 22.09
C ASN A 341 14.62 -5.40 23.28
N ASP A 342 13.93 -5.76 24.37
CA ASP A 342 14.58 -6.37 25.53
C ASP A 342 15.12 -7.77 25.24
N ALA A 343 14.41 -8.56 24.43
CA ALA A 343 14.87 -9.86 23.96
C ALA A 343 16.19 -9.73 23.18
N LEU A 344 16.26 -8.81 22.21
CA LEU A 344 17.48 -8.52 21.47
C LEU A 344 18.60 -8.06 22.42
N GLN A 345 18.29 -7.20 23.38
CA GLN A 345 19.27 -6.70 24.36
C GLN A 345 19.83 -7.81 25.25
N ILE A 346 19.02 -8.82 25.61
CA ILE A 346 19.45 -10.02 26.38
C ILE A 346 20.44 -10.87 25.55
N PHE A 347 20.22 -10.98 24.24
CA PHE A 347 21.17 -11.64 23.35
C PHE A 347 22.48 -10.85 23.18
N GLY A 348 22.45 -9.53 23.38
CA GLY A 348 23.60 -8.65 23.21
C GLY A 348 24.06 -8.62 21.75
N GLY A 349 25.38 -8.66 21.52
CA GLY A 349 25.95 -8.61 20.17
C GLY A 349 25.44 -9.72 19.24
N SER A 350 25.16 -10.91 19.77
CA SER A 350 24.62 -12.02 18.97
C SER A 350 23.26 -11.69 18.38
N GLY A 351 22.38 -11.03 19.15
CA GLY A 351 21.01 -10.72 18.74
C GLY A 351 20.92 -9.66 17.65
N TYR A 352 22.03 -8.98 17.34
CA TYR A 352 22.10 -8.01 16.23
C TYR A 352 22.51 -8.65 14.90
N LEU A 353 22.98 -9.90 14.92
CA LEU A 353 23.37 -10.64 13.71
C LEU A 353 22.12 -11.21 13.03
N LYS A 354 22.09 -11.11 11.69
CA LYS A 354 21.05 -11.77 10.90
C LYS A 354 21.09 -13.29 11.09
N GLY A 355 19.91 -13.89 11.20
CA GLY A 355 19.72 -15.33 11.41
C GLY A 355 19.35 -15.71 12.84
N MET A 356 19.25 -14.74 13.75
CA MET A 356 18.73 -14.92 15.09
C MET A 356 17.24 -14.58 15.14
N GLU A 357 16.44 -15.42 15.76
CA GLU A 357 14.98 -15.26 15.79
C GLU A 357 14.57 -13.92 16.41
N VAL A 358 15.30 -13.44 17.42
CA VAL A 358 15.03 -12.14 18.08
C VAL A 358 15.24 -10.94 17.15
N GLU A 359 16.18 -11.00 16.20
CA GLU A 359 16.41 -9.92 15.24
C GLU A 359 15.31 -9.89 14.17
N ARG A 360 14.86 -11.07 13.71
CA ARG A 360 13.69 -11.18 12.83
C ARG A 360 12.43 -10.68 13.53
N ALA A 361 12.17 -11.15 14.74
CA ALA A 361 11.03 -10.73 15.55
C ALA A 361 11.01 -9.20 15.78
N TYR A 362 12.17 -8.58 15.99
CA TYR A 362 12.28 -7.11 16.10
C TYR A 362 11.82 -6.39 14.82
N ARG A 363 12.24 -6.88 13.64
CA ARG A 363 11.83 -6.32 12.36
C ARG A 363 10.34 -6.54 12.10
N ASP A 364 9.83 -7.72 12.42
CA ASP A 364 8.43 -8.12 12.24
C ASP A 364 7.50 -7.30 13.13
N ALA A 365 7.86 -7.11 14.41
CA ALA A 365 7.06 -6.35 15.37
C ALA A 365 6.74 -4.92 14.90
N LYS A 366 7.63 -4.30 14.11
CA LYS A 366 7.45 -2.90 13.73
C LYS A 366 6.24 -2.65 12.84
N ILE A 367 5.89 -3.59 11.97
CA ILE A 367 4.71 -3.42 11.11
C ILE A 367 3.41 -3.45 11.93
N CYS A 368 3.43 -4.12 13.10
CA CYS A 368 2.25 -4.24 13.95
C CYS A 368 1.74 -2.89 14.45
N THR A 369 2.58 -1.86 14.57
CA THR A 369 2.15 -0.51 14.96
C THR A 369 1.59 0.32 13.80
N ILE A 370 1.63 -0.19 12.56
CA ILE A 370 1.40 0.59 11.33
C ILE A 370 0.14 0.15 10.57
N TYR A 371 0.09 -1.10 10.10
CA TYR A 371 -1.02 -1.60 9.27
C TYR A 371 -2.33 -1.78 10.08
N GLU A 372 -3.44 -2.03 9.38
CA GLU A 372 -4.79 -2.17 9.98
C GLU A 372 -5.21 -1.00 10.90
N GLY A 373 -4.69 0.17 10.56
CA GLY A 373 -4.75 1.40 11.36
C GLY A 373 -3.53 1.55 12.25
N THR A 374 -2.80 2.63 12.06
CA THR A 374 -1.65 3.01 12.91
C THR A 374 -2.09 3.13 14.37
N ASN A 375 -1.14 3.07 15.30
CA ASN A 375 -1.48 3.22 16.73
C ASN A 375 -2.06 4.62 17.04
N GLU A 376 -1.82 5.63 16.20
CA GLU A 376 -2.52 6.92 16.25
C GLU A 376 -4.00 6.78 15.86
N ILE A 377 -4.30 6.04 14.79
CA ILE A 377 -5.68 5.74 14.41
C ILE A 377 -6.39 4.92 15.49
N GLN A 378 -5.71 3.95 16.12
CA GLN A 378 -6.31 3.20 17.22
C GLN A 378 -6.67 4.13 18.40
N ARG A 379 -5.77 5.06 18.75
CA ARG A 379 -6.06 6.06 19.79
C ARG A 379 -7.23 6.97 19.41
N LEU A 380 -7.39 7.33 18.13
CA LEU A 380 -8.57 8.07 17.67
C LEU A 380 -9.86 7.26 17.78
N VAL A 381 -9.83 5.95 17.49
CA VAL A 381 -11.00 5.07 17.68
C VAL A 381 -11.35 4.99 19.16
N ILE A 382 -10.36 4.77 20.03
CA ILE A 382 -10.54 4.70 21.48
C ILE A 382 -11.10 6.02 22.01
N SER A 383 -10.46 7.15 21.69
CA SER A 383 -10.90 8.46 22.16
C SER A 383 -12.32 8.77 21.68
N SER A 384 -12.64 8.47 20.41
CA SER A 384 -13.97 8.72 19.86
C SER A 384 -15.08 7.92 20.56
N ASN A 385 -14.77 6.73 21.10
CA ASN A 385 -15.72 5.94 21.88
C ASN A 385 -15.88 6.46 23.33
N ILE A 386 -14.82 7.05 23.91
CA ILE A 386 -14.83 7.57 25.29
C ILE A 386 -15.46 8.97 25.36
N ILE A 387 -15.02 9.89 24.50
CA ILE A 387 -15.40 11.32 24.56
C ILE A 387 -16.34 11.74 23.42
N GLY A 388 -16.72 10.82 22.53
CA GLY A 388 -17.51 11.10 21.33
C GLY A 388 -16.66 11.54 20.14
N LYS A 389 -17.27 11.58 18.94
CA LYS A 389 -16.58 12.02 17.72
C LYS A 389 -16.32 13.53 17.80
N LEU A 390 -15.08 13.92 17.48
CA LEU A 390 -14.75 15.34 17.32
C LEU A 390 -15.62 15.97 16.22
N PRO A 391 -16.07 17.24 16.39
CA PRO A 391 -16.80 17.94 15.35
C PRO A 391 -15.97 17.98 14.07
N LYS A 392 -16.60 17.74 12.93
CA LYS A 392 -15.96 17.98 11.64
C LYS A 392 -15.83 19.50 11.47
N ASN A 393 -14.61 20.02 11.41
CA ASN A 393 -14.41 21.39 10.95
C ASN A 393 -14.86 21.44 9.48
N GLU A 394 -15.87 22.25 9.18
CA GLU A 394 -16.41 22.43 7.81
C GLU A 394 -15.39 23.07 6.85
N SER A 395 -14.20 23.47 7.33
CA SER A 395 -13.20 24.22 6.58
C SER A 395 -12.01 23.42 6.04
N THR A 396 -12.01 22.09 6.05
CA THR A 396 -11.03 21.37 5.23
C THR A 396 -11.47 21.46 3.79
N ALA A 397 -11.03 22.53 3.12
CA ALA A 397 -10.96 22.64 1.67
C ALA A 397 -10.67 21.26 1.09
N LYS A 398 -11.56 20.77 0.19
CA LYS A 398 -11.34 19.54 -0.56
C LYS A 398 -9.87 19.51 -0.93
N THR A 399 -9.13 18.54 -0.42
CA THR A 399 -7.71 18.35 -0.74
C THR A 399 -7.66 18.35 -2.26
N ALA A 400 -7.19 19.45 -2.84
CA ALA A 400 -7.05 19.57 -4.28
C ALA A 400 -6.28 18.32 -4.72
N GLN A 401 -6.81 17.58 -5.69
CA GLN A 401 -6.13 16.42 -6.27
C GLN A 401 -4.66 16.77 -6.38
N GLN A 402 -3.80 16.09 -5.62
CA GLN A 402 -2.39 16.41 -5.61
C GLN A 402 -1.92 16.24 -7.05
N GLY A 403 -1.45 17.34 -7.66
CA GLY A 403 -0.86 17.29 -8.99
C GLY A 403 0.29 16.28 -9.05
N PRO A 404 0.83 15.99 -10.25
CA PRO A 404 1.89 14.99 -10.40
C PRO A 404 3.02 15.24 -9.39
N ILE A 405 3.60 14.17 -8.82
CA ILE A 405 4.70 14.25 -7.82
C ILE A 405 5.84 15.13 -8.33
N THR A 406 6.07 15.09 -9.64
CA THR A 406 7.11 15.87 -10.29
C THR A 406 6.69 17.30 -10.62
N GLY A 407 5.49 17.77 -10.25
CA GLY A 407 4.88 19.06 -10.60
C GLY A 407 4.15 19.05 -11.95
N GLU A 408 3.66 20.20 -12.43
CA GLU A 408 3.01 20.30 -13.75
C GLU A 408 3.97 19.99 -14.91
N ARG A 409 3.56 19.08 -15.80
CA ARG A 409 4.36 18.60 -16.93
C ARG A 409 3.60 18.79 -18.24
N LYS A 410 4.32 18.81 -19.37
CA LYS A 410 3.70 18.95 -20.70
C LYS A 410 2.77 17.80 -21.08
N LYS A 411 3.05 16.57 -20.62
CA LYS A 411 2.24 15.36 -20.86
C LYS A 411 1.97 15.07 -22.35
N ILE A 412 2.95 15.34 -23.22
CA ILE A 412 2.84 15.03 -24.65
C ILE A 412 3.23 13.55 -24.85
N ILE A 413 2.23 12.68 -24.96
CA ILE A 413 2.44 11.22 -25.07
C ILE A 413 2.14 10.73 -26.49
N PHE A 414 3.17 10.23 -27.17
CA PHE A 414 3.11 9.71 -28.53
C PHE A 414 2.60 8.26 -28.52
N LYS A 415 1.29 8.10 -28.76
CA LYS A 415 0.60 6.79 -28.80
C LYS A 415 0.35 6.23 -30.20
N LYS A 416 0.24 7.10 -31.20
CA LYS A 416 -0.12 6.75 -32.59
C LYS A 416 1.05 7.02 -33.54
N GLY A 417 1.03 6.38 -34.71
CA GLY A 417 2.10 6.43 -35.70
C GLY A 417 3.12 5.30 -35.53
N THR A 418 4.02 5.17 -36.50
CA THR A 418 5.14 4.22 -36.48
C THR A 418 6.12 4.54 -35.35
N ALA A 419 6.96 3.58 -34.96
CA ALA A 419 8.00 3.83 -33.96
C ALA A 419 8.96 4.95 -34.38
N GLU A 420 9.35 4.98 -35.65
CA GLU A 420 10.23 5.97 -36.26
C GLU A 420 9.64 7.38 -36.22
N GLU A 421 8.35 7.53 -36.55
CA GLU A 421 7.66 8.82 -36.51
C GLU A 421 7.60 9.38 -35.09
N ARG A 422 7.32 8.52 -34.11
CA ARG A 422 7.25 8.89 -32.69
C ARG A 422 8.62 9.31 -32.15
N VAL A 423 9.67 8.57 -32.50
CA VAL A 423 11.05 8.89 -32.15
C VAL A 423 11.49 10.20 -32.78
N ARG A 424 11.26 10.39 -34.09
CA ARG A 424 11.62 11.64 -34.79
C ARG A 424 10.95 12.85 -34.15
N THR A 425 9.64 12.75 -33.88
CA THR A 425 8.86 13.83 -33.26
C THR A 425 9.40 14.19 -31.87
N LEU A 426 9.80 13.19 -31.08
CA LEU A 426 10.44 13.41 -29.78
C LEU A 426 11.79 14.14 -29.93
N VAL A 427 12.65 13.68 -30.83
CA VAL A 427 13.99 14.28 -31.04
C VAL A 427 13.88 15.72 -31.53
N ASP A 428 12.98 16.00 -32.47
CA ASP A 428 12.72 17.35 -32.97
C ASP A 428 12.21 18.28 -31.87
N ALA A 429 11.32 17.78 -31.00
CA ALA A 429 10.84 18.54 -29.84
C ALA A 429 11.98 18.87 -28.86
N LEU A 430 12.86 17.91 -28.54
CA LEU A 430 14.00 18.14 -27.65
C LEU A 430 15.01 19.13 -28.26
N LYS A 431 15.31 19.02 -29.56
CA LYS A 431 16.18 19.98 -30.26
C LYS A 431 15.58 21.38 -30.27
N ALA A 432 14.27 21.51 -30.49
CA ALA A 432 13.56 22.78 -30.43
C ALA A 432 13.57 23.42 -29.02
N GLU A 433 13.69 22.61 -27.96
CA GLU A 433 13.90 23.09 -26.58
C GLU A 433 15.35 23.51 -26.29
N GLY A 434 16.28 23.30 -27.21
CA GLY A 434 17.69 23.67 -27.07
C GLY A 434 18.59 22.57 -26.52
N TYR A 435 18.15 21.31 -26.53
CA TYR A 435 19.03 20.19 -26.19
C TYR A 435 20.03 19.92 -27.32
N ASP A 436 21.31 20.11 -27.02
CA ASP A 436 22.44 19.82 -27.92
C ASP A 436 23.01 18.43 -27.65
N PHE A 437 22.77 17.50 -28.57
CA PHE A 437 23.26 16.12 -28.50
C PHE A 437 24.63 15.92 -29.18
N THR A 438 25.34 17.00 -29.56
CA THR A 438 26.72 16.92 -30.05
C THR A 438 27.77 16.94 -28.92
N VAL A 439 27.35 17.29 -27.70
CA VAL A 439 28.15 17.26 -26.48
C VAL A 439 27.73 16.13 -25.55
N GLY A 440 28.61 15.71 -24.65
CA GLY A 440 28.32 14.68 -23.67
C GLY A 440 29.19 14.69 -22.42
N ILE A 441 28.78 13.87 -21.46
CA ILE A 441 29.50 13.60 -20.22
C ILE A 441 29.84 12.10 -20.14
N PRO A 442 30.86 11.70 -19.34
CA PRO A 442 31.14 10.30 -19.09
C PRO A 442 29.91 9.57 -18.50
N ILE A 443 29.66 8.34 -18.96
CA ILE A 443 28.50 7.53 -18.54
C ILE A 443 28.48 7.24 -17.03
N ASP A 444 29.63 7.27 -16.38
CA ASP A 444 29.83 7.03 -14.96
C ASP A 444 29.83 8.31 -14.11
N THR A 445 29.57 9.48 -14.71
CA THR A 445 29.41 10.75 -14.00
C THR A 445 28.42 10.58 -12.84
N PRO A 446 28.71 11.06 -11.62
CA PRO A 446 27.77 10.99 -10.50
C PRO A 446 26.43 11.64 -10.85
N ILE A 447 25.31 10.96 -10.57
CA ILE A 447 23.96 11.42 -10.93
C ILE A 447 23.68 12.86 -10.48
N SER A 448 24.15 13.24 -9.29
CA SER A 448 23.97 14.58 -8.74
C SER A 448 24.73 15.68 -9.48
N LYS A 449 25.73 15.32 -10.29
CA LYS A 449 26.53 16.23 -11.12
C LYS A 449 26.21 16.11 -12.62
N ALA A 450 25.40 15.12 -12.99
CA ALA A 450 25.07 14.87 -14.38
C ALA A 450 24.08 15.91 -14.91
N GLU A 451 24.35 16.47 -16.08
CA GLU A 451 23.38 17.31 -16.79
C GLU A 451 22.22 16.46 -17.33
N ARG A 452 22.52 15.23 -17.75
CA ARG A 452 21.57 14.32 -18.40
C ARG A 452 21.75 12.92 -17.85
N VAL A 453 20.64 12.21 -17.68
CA VAL A 453 20.64 10.82 -17.24
C VAL A 453 19.71 9.99 -18.11
N VAL A 454 20.20 8.84 -18.57
CA VAL A 454 19.37 7.76 -19.14
C VAL A 454 19.26 6.67 -18.07
N SER A 455 18.04 6.40 -17.63
CA SER A 455 17.79 5.48 -16.52
C SER A 455 17.02 4.23 -16.96
N ALA A 456 17.55 3.08 -16.56
CA ALA A 456 16.92 1.78 -16.79
C ALA A 456 15.90 1.42 -15.69
N GLY A 457 14.70 1.05 -16.11
CA GLY A 457 13.66 0.46 -15.28
C GLY A 457 13.55 -1.05 -15.44
N LEU A 458 12.63 -1.66 -14.69
CA LEU A 458 12.37 -3.09 -14.78
C LEU A 458 11.87 -3.54 -16.15
N GLY A 459 11.26 -2.64 -16.93
CA GLY A 459 10.84 -2.91 -18.30
C GLY A 459 11.99 -3.29 -19.24
N ILE A 460 13.26 -3.04 -18.87
CA ILE A 460 14.41 -3.41 -19.70
C ILE A 460 14.59 -4.92 -19.84
N GLY A 461 14.06 -5.73 -18.90
CA GLY A 461 14.13 -7.18 -18.96
C GLY A 461 15.51 -7.75 -18.60
N LYS A 462 16.10 -8.53 -19.51
CA LYS A 462 17.36 -9.27 -19.27
C LYS A 462 18.57 -8.33 -19.22
N LYS A 463 19.68 -8.77 -18.61
CA LYS A 463 20.87 -7.92 -18.39
C LYS A 463 21.50 -7.46 -19.70
N GLU A 464 21.44 -8.25 -20.76
CA GLU A 464 22.03 -7.96 -22.05
C GLU A 464 21.40 -6.69 -22.67
N ASN A 465 20.13 -6.41 -22.36
CA ASN A 465 19.41 -5.23 -22.84
C ASN A 465 19.94 -3.93 -22.21
N MET A 466 20.76 -3.99 -21.15
CA MET A 466 21.45 -2.79 -20.64
C MET A 466 22.36 -2.16 -21.69
N LYS A 467 22.80 -2.92 -22.69
CA LYS A 467 23.56 -2.38 -23.82
C LYS A 467 22.79 -1.29 -24.56
N LEU A 468 21.47 -1.45 -24.71
CA LEU A 468 20.60 -0.42 -25.32
C LEU A 468 20.58 0.88 -24.51
N ILE A 469 20.67 0.77 -23.18
CA ILE A 469 20.71 1.92 -22.27
C ILE A 469 22.08 2.60 -22.34
N GLU A 470 23.16 1.82 -22.38
CA GLU A 470 24.53 2.34 -22.56
C GLU A 470 24.68 3.08 -23.88
N ASP A 471 24.23 2.48 -24.98
CA ASP A 471 24.36 3.07 -26.32
C ASP A 471 23.54 4.37 -26.43
N LEU A 472 22.32 4.37 -25.89
CA LEU A 472 21.51 5.59 -25.80
C LEU A 472 22.15 6.64 -24.88
N ALA A 473 22.73 6.25 -23.74
CA ALA A 473 23.39 7.18 -22.82
C ALA A 473 24.59 7.88 -23.49
N VAL A 474 25.39 7.12 -24.25
CA VAL A 474 26.50 7.67 -25.04
C VAL A 474 25.97 8.67 -26.07
N GLN A 475 24.94 8.32 -26.84
CA GLN A 475 24.42 9.20 -27.89
C GLN A 475 23.64 10.41 -27.36
N ALA A 476 23.00 10.28 -26.20
CA ALA A 476 22.34 11.38 -25.51
C ALA A 476 23.33 12.31 -24.77
N GLY A 477 24.60 11.90 -24.65
CA GLY A 477 25.62 12.60 -23.87
C GLY A 477 25.27 12.61 -22.38
N ALA A 478 24.89 11.45 -21.83
CA ALA A 478 24.27 11.31 -20.52
C ALA A 478 24.97 10.28 -19.63
N ALA A 479 24.80 10.44 -18.32
CA ALA A 479 25.17 9.42 -17.34
C ALA A 479 24.13 8.28 -17.30
N ILE A 480 24.56 7.10 -16.88
CA ILE A 480 23.66 5.96 -16.66
C ILE A 480 23.10 6.03 -15.24
N GLY A 481 21.78 5.97 -15.15
CA GLY A 481 21.03 5.78 -13.90
C GLY A 481 20.18 4.51 -13.94
N SER A 482 19.46 4.25 -12.85
CA SER A 482 18.49 3.17 -12.82
C SER A 482 17.39 3.38 -11.79
N SER A 483 16.35 2.56 -11.88
CA SER A 483 15.42 2.33 -10.78
C SER A 483 16.07 1.49 -9.67
N ARG A 484 15.48 1.49 -8.47
CA ARG A 484 15.95 0.71 -7.31
C ARG A 484 16.07 -0.79 -7.63
N PRO A 485 15.05 -1.44 -8.23
CA PRO A 485 15.13 -2.88 -8.49
C PRO A 485 16.24 -3.27 -9.45
N VAL A 486 16.59 -2.41 -10.42
CA VAL A 486 17.67 -2.68 -11.38
C VAL A 486 19.05 -2.66 -10.71
N ALA A 487 19.27 -1.78 -9.73
CA ALA A 487 20.54 -1.69 -9.01
C ALA A 487 20.65 -2.67 -7.82
N GLU A 488 19.58 -2.82 -7.04
CA GLU A 488 19.61 -3.58 -5.78
C GLU A 488 19.25 -5.05 -5.98
N THR A 489 18.14 -5.32 -6.68
CA THR A 489 17.63 -6.69 -6.87
C THR A 489 18.34 -7.38 -8.02
N LEU A 490 18.36 -6.75 -9.21
CA LEU A 490 18.95 -7.33 -10.42
C LEU A 490 20.48 -7.17 -10.47
N LYS A 491 21.02 -6.17 -9.75
CA LYS A 491 22.46 -5.84 -9.71
C LYS A 491 23.05 -5.65 -11.11
N TYR A 492 22.27 -5.07 -12.02
CA TYR A 492 22.74 -4.77 -13.37
C TYR A 492 23.72 -3.59 -13.38
N VAL A 493 23.51 -2.64 -12.47
CA VAL A 493 24.39 -1.49 -12.22
C VAL A 493 24.68 -1.36 -10.72
N PRO A 494 25.76 -0.68 -10.31
CA PRO A 494 26.04 -0.44 -8.90
C PRO A 494 24.95 0.38 -8.20
N LEU A 495 24.78 0.20 -6.88
CA LEU A 495 23.78 0.91 -6.07
C LEU A 495 23.87 2.44 -6.16
N ASN A 496 25.05 3.01 -6.44
CA ASN A 496 25.21 4.46 -6.61
C ASN A 496 24.58 5.01 -7.91
N ARG A 497 24.06 4.16 -8.80
CA ARG A 497 23.32 4.55 -10.01
C ARG A 497 21.81 4.62 -9.80
N TYR A 498 21.29 4.09 -8.69
CA TYR A 498 19.87 4.16 -8.38
C TYR A 498 19.43 5.61 -8.16
N VAL A 499 18.45 6.06 -8.94
CA VAL A 499 17.79 7.36 -8.82
C VAL A 499 16.47 7.20 -8.07
N GLY A 500 16.29 7.94 -6.98
CA GLY A 500 15.07 7.87 -6.16
C GLY A 500 15.24 8.53 -4.79
N MET A 501 14.16 8.53 -4.01
CA MET A 501 14.09 9.17 -2.69
C MET A 501 15.17 8.68 -1.71
N SER A 502 15.45 7.37 -1.71
CA SER A 502 16.51 6.72 -0.92
C SER A 502 17.83 6.54 -1.69
N GLY A 503 17.86 6.93 -2.97
CA GLY A 503 19.01 6.83 -3.86
C GLY A 503 19.62 8.21 -4.16
N GLN A 504 20.17 8.36 -5.35
CA GLN A 504 20.63 9.65 -5.86
C GLN A 504 19.44 10.50 -6.31
N LYS A 505 19.51 11.82 -6.08
CA LYS A 505 18.57 12.80 -6.65
C LYS A 505 19.16 13.37 -7.93
N PHE A 506 18.35 13.41 -8.98
CA PHE A 506 18.72 14.03 -10.25
C PHE A 506 18.09 15.41 -10.36
N ASN A 507 18.95 16.43 -10.49
CA ASN A 507 18.56 17.83 -10.61
C ASN A 507 19.00 18.42 -11.96
N GLY A 508 19.46 17.59 -12.90
CA GLY A 508 19.92 18.03 -14.22
C GLY A 508 18.78 18.42 -15.16
N ASN A 509 19.11 18.63 -16.42
CA ASN A 509 18.17 19.14 -17.42
C ASN A 509 17.32 18.01 -18.01
N LEU A 510 17.94 16.94 -18.51
CA LEU A 510 17.23 15.88 -19.24
C LEU A 510 17.28 14.54 -18.50
N TYR A 511 16.10 14.02 -18.16
CA TYR A 511 15.95 12.67 -17.62
C TYR A 511 15.20 11.79 -18.60
N ILE A 512 15.83 10.72 -19.10
CA ILE A 512 15.20 9.74 -19.99
C ILE A 512 14.94 8.46 -19.20
N ALA A 513 13.68 8.17 -18.92
CA ALA A 513 13.21 7.02 -18.17
C ALA A 513 12.79 5.89 -19.12
N CYS A 514 13.59 4.82 -19.18
CA CYS A 514 13.36 3.68 -20.07
C CYS A 514 12.81 2.48 -19.28
N GLY A 515 11.53 2.13 -19.46
CA GLY A 515 10.90 0.99 -18.79
C GLY A 515 10.65 1.19 -17.30
N ILE A 516 10.55 2.44 -16.85
CA ILE A 516 10.28 2.79 -15.45
C ILE A 516 8.77 3.00 -15.28
N SER A 517 8.14 2.30 -14.33
CA SER A 517 6.70 2.41 -14.09
C SER A 517 6.28 3.78 -13.54
N GLY A 518 7.15 4.41 -12.74
CA GLY A 518 6.88 5.68 -12.07
C GLY A 518 6.45 5.55 -10.61
N ALA A 519 6.99 4.56 -9.88
CA ALA A 519 6.80 4.46 -8.43
C ALA A 519 7.16 5.79 -7.73
N GLY A 520 6.35 6.22 -6.76
CA GLY A 520 6.50 7.53 -6.12
C GLY A 520 7.89 7.82 -5.54
N GLN A 521 8.60 6.79 -5.05
CA GLN A 521 9.98 6.93 -4.57
C GLN A 521 10.94 7.35 -5.70
N HIS A 522 10.78 6.81 -6.90
CA HIS A 522 11.59 7.18 -8.06
C HIS A 522 11.26 8.60 -8.52
N LEU A 523 9.96 8.92 -8.63
CA LEU A 523 9.47 10.24 -9.03
C LEU A 523 9.99 11.37 -8.12
N LYS A 524 10.02 11.14 -6.81
CA LYS A 524 10.61 12.08 -5.84
C LYS A 524 12.11 12.32 -6.06
N GLY A 525 12.83 11.35 -6.64
CA GLY A 525 14.25 11.49 -6.98
C GLY A 525 14.51 12.33 -8.25
N ILE A 526 13.50 12.53 -9.09
CA ILE A 526 13.59 13.28 -10.36
C ILE A 526 12.68 14.51 -10.38
N LYS A 527 12.12 14.90 -9.22
CA LYS A 527 11.17 16.01 -9.11
C LYS A 527 11.71 17.31 -9.72
N ASP A 528 13.00 17.55 -9.53
CA ASP A 528 13.68 18.78 -9.95
C ASP A 528 14.32 18.66 -11.34
N ALA A 529 14.08 17.58 -12.08
CA ALA A 529 14.44 17.47 -13.50
C ALA A 529 13.70 18.53 -14.33
N SER A 530 14.42 19.17 -15.26
CA SER A 530 13.83 20.21 -16.12
C SER A 530 12.88 19.61 -17.14
N THR A 531 13.32 18.58 -17.86
CA THR A 531 12.54 17.80 -18.82
C THR A 531 12.64 16.31 -18.47
N ILE A 532 11.48 15.64 -18.40
CA ILE A 532 11.37 14.19 -18.21
C ILE A 532 10.81 13.57 -19.49
N VAL A 533 11.55 12.61 -20.06
CA VAL A 533 11.11 11.78 -21.18
C VAL A 533 10.85 10.37 -20.63
N ALA A 534 9.68 9.80 -20.92
CA ALA A 534 9.33 8.45 -20.52
C ALA A 534 9.10 7.53 -21.72
N ILE A 535 9.69 6.33 -21.69
CA ILE A 535 9.46 5.30 -22.71
C ILE A 535 9.00 4.05 -21.97
N ASN A 536 7.78 3.61 -22.22
CA ASN A 536 7.20 2.45 -21.56
C ASN A 536 6.21 1.74 -22.50
N ILE A 537 6.15 0.41 -22.42
CA ILE A 537 5.19 -0.39 -23.19
C ILE A 537 3.77 -0.26 -22.62
N ASP A 538 3.65 -0.06 -21.31
CA ASP A 538 2.36 0.12 -20.63
C ASP A 538 1.88 1.56 -20.79
N PRO A 539 0.79 1.83 -21.56
CA PRO A 539 0.26 3.18 -21.78
C PRO A 539 -0.25 3.87 -20.51
N ASN A 540 -0.48 3.11 -19.43
CA ASN A 540 -1.02 3.59 -18.17
C ASN A 540 0.04 3.77 -17.08
N ALA A 541 1.32 3.53 -17.40
CA ALA A 541 2.41 3.71 -16.46
C ALA A 541 2.41 5.12 -15.83
N LYS A 542 2.47 5.20 -14.48
CA LYS A 542 2.46 6.45 -13.68
C LYS A 542 3.50 7.47 -14.13
N ILE A 543 4.62 7.01 -14.69
CA ILE A 543 5.68 7.86 -15.24
C ILE A 543 5.14 8.84 -16.28
N PHE A 544 4.14 8.47 -17.09
CA PHE A 544 3.59 9.35 -18.14
C PHE A 544 2.83 10.54 -17.55
N LYS A 545 2.14 10.37 -16.42
CA LYS A 545 1.51 11.49 -15.69
C LYS A 545 2.54 12.48 -15.14
N ASN A 546 3.81 12.06 -15.04
CA ASN A 546 4.94 12.78 -14.46
C ASN A 546 6.03 13.13 -15.50
N ALA A 547 5.76 12.96 -16.79
CA ALA A 547 6.70 13.21 -17.86
C ALA A 547 6.24 14.39 -18.75
N ASP A 548 7.21 15.10 -19.32
CA ASP A 548 6.95 16.15 -20.30
C ASP A 548 6.66 15.53 -21.66
N TYR A 549 7.46 14.53 -22.05
CA TYR A 549 7.29 13.76 -23.26
C TYR A 549 7.24 12.27 -22.95
N GLY A 550 6.52 11.50 -23.75
CA GLY A 550 6.64 10.05 -23.66
C GLY A 550 6.27 9.29 -24.92
N ILE A 551 6.83 8.09 -25.06
CA ILE A 551 6.53 7.14 -26.15
C ILE A 551 5.96 5.88 -25.52
N VAL A 552 4.78 5.46 -25.99
CA VAL A 552 4.21 4.15 -25.63
C VAL A 552 4.72 3.11 -26.61
N GLY A 553 5.65 2.24 -26.22
CA GLY A 553 6.21 1.25 -27.15
C GLY A 553 7.23 0.31 -26.52
N ASP A 554 7.61 -0.73 -27.27
CA ASP A 554 8.62 -1.69 -26.85
C ASP A 554 10.01 -1.04 -26.81
N LEU A 555 10.75 -1.23 -25.72
CA LEU A 555 12.11 -0.69 -25.57
C LEU A 555 13.08 -1.27 -26.60
N ALA A 556 12.92 -2.53 -26.99
CA ALA A 556 13.77 -3.17 -27.99
C ALA A 556 13.61 -2.55 -29.38
N GLU A 557 12.46 -1.93 -29.66
CA GLU A 557 12.17 -1.21 -30.90
C GLU A 557 12.54 0.29 -30.78
N ILE A 558 12.10 0.95 -29.70
CA ILE A 558 12.24 2.40 -29.55
C ILE A 558 13.69 2.83 -29.25
N LEU A 559 14.43 2.10 -28.40
CA LEU A 559 15.76 2.55 -27.97
C LEU A 559 16.80 2.56 -29.10
N PRO A 560 16.89 1.53 -29.98
CA PRO A 560 17.77 1.59 -31.14
C PRO A 560 17.46 2.75 -32.09
N LEU A 561 16.17 2.99 -32.38
CA LEU A 561 15.74 4.08 -33.23
C LEU A 561 16.09 5.44 -32.63
N LEU A 562 15.86 5.61 -31.33
CA LEU A 562 16.21 6.84 -30.62
C LEU A 562 17.73 7.05 -30.58
N THR A 563 18.50 5.99 -30.37
CA THR A 563 19.97 6.03 -30.38
C THR A 563 20.47 6.50 -31.75
N ALA A 564 19.96 5.91 -32.84
CA ALA A 564 20.32 6.29 -34.19
C ALA A 564 19.91 7.74 -34.53
N ALA A 565 18.76 8.20 -34.03
CA ALA A 565 18.29 9.58 -34.28
C ALA A 565 19.09 10.66 -33.52
N LEU A 566 19.77 10.29 -32.44
CA LEU A 566 20.67 11.17 -31.67
C LEU A 566 22.14 11.06 -32.12
N ASP A 567 22.47 10.06 -32.92
CA ASP A 567 23.80 9.88 -33.50
C ASP A 567 23.99 10.82 -34.70
N ASN A 568 25.02 11.65 -34.62
CA ASN A 568 25.44 12.56 -35.69
C ASN A 568 26.68 12.05 -36.44
N GLY A 569 27.14 10.82 -36.14
CA GLY A 569 28.31 10.20 -36.77
C GLY A 569 29.66 10.73 -36.26
N GLU A 570 29.66 11.62 -35.27
CA GLU A 570 30.85 12.23 -34.68
C GLU A 570 30.97 11.89 -33.19
N ALA A 571 32.21 11.84 -32.68
CA ALA A 571 32.44 11.69 -31.25
C ALA A 571 31.90 12.91 -30.48
N LYS A 572 31.23 12.67 -29.35
CA LYS A 572 30.66 13.75 -28.52
C LYS A 572 31.77 14.62 -27.95
N LYS A 573 31.61 15.94 -28.07
CA LYS A 573 32.51 16.91 -27.45
C LYS A 573 32.27 16.98 -25.94
N GLU A 574 33.26 17.42 -25.18
CA GLU A 574 33.08 17.62 -23.74
C GLU A 574 31.99 18.67 -23.48
N ALA A 575 30.99 18.31 -22.67
CA ALA A 575 29.91 19.21 -22.33
C ALA A 575 30.42 20.41 -21.49
N PRO A 576 29.91 21.63 -21.76
CA PRO A 576 30.21 22.77 -20.91
C PRO A 576 29.64 22.56 -19.49
N PRO A 577 30.06 23.35 -18.49
CA PRO A 577 29.47 23.29 -17.16
C PRO A 577 27.95 23.43 -17.20
N MET A 578 27.25 22.53 -16.49
CA MET A 578 25.79 22.46 -16.50
C MET A 578 25.15 23.82 -16.19
N LYS A 579 24.39 24.35 -17.15
CA LYS A 579 23.49 25.48 -16.95
C LYS A 579 22.06 24.97 -16.84
N LYS A 580 21.43 25.19 -15.67
CA LYS A 580 20.08 24.70 -15.40
C LYS A 580 19.06 25.35 -16.33
N MET A 581 18.33 24.55 -17.11
CA MET A 581 17.24 24.99 -17.96
C MET A 581 16.00 25.29 -17.12
N LYS A 582 15.33 26.42 -17.41
CA LYS A 582 14.08 26.78 -16.75
C LYS A 582 13.00 25.79 -17.18
N ARG A 583 12.31 25.20 -16.22
CA ARG A 583 11.17 24.33 -16.49
C ARG A 583 10.07 25.14 -17.20
N PRO A 584 9.60 24.71 -18.39
CA PRO A 584 8.46 25.35 -19.03
C PRO A 584 7.22 25.09 -18.18
N ALA A 585 6.66 26.15 -17.58
CA ALA A 585 5.34 26.07 -16.97
C ALA A 585 4.31 26.02 -18.10
N PRO A 586 3.41 25.01 -18.15
CA PRO A 586 2.27 25.11 -19.05
C PRO A 586 1.50 26.38 -18.68
N LYS A 587 1.19 27.23 -19.67
CA LYS A 587 0.23 28.32 -19.44
C LYS A 587 -1.07 27.65 -19.01
N LYS A 588 -1.58 27.95 -17.82
CA LYS A 588 -2.94 27.56 -17.44
C LYS A 588 -3.85 27.96 -18.61
N ALA A 589 -4.60 27.00 -19.14
CA ALA A 589 -5.62 27.33 -20.12
C ALA A 589 -6.54 28.34 -19.42
N ALA A 590 -6.71 29.52 -20.03
CA ALA A 590 -7.74 30.43 -19.57
C ALA A 590 -9.08 29.65 -19.60
N PRO A 591 -9.91 29.74 -18.56
CA PRO A 591 -11.24 29.16 -18.61
C PRO A 591 -11.95 29.64 -19.89
N SER A 592 -12.72 28.76 -20.53
CA SER A 592 -13.38 29.06 -21.81
C SER A 592 -14.66 29.89 -21.65
N TRP A 593 -14.81 30.57 -20.52
CA TRP A 593 -16.00 31.31 -20.12
C TRP A 593 -15.61 32.70 -19.61
N SER A 594 -16.47 33.68 -19.85
CA SER A 594 -16.29 35.05 -19.37
C SER A 594 -16.38 35.12 -17.85
N HIS A 595 -15.62 36.05 -17.26
CA HIS A 595 -15.60 36.28 -15.82
C HIS A 595 -16.69 37.26 -15.43
N TYR A 596 -17.51 36.91 -14.43
CA TYR A 596 -18.58 37.78 -13.94
C TYR A 596 -18.37 38.07 -12.46
N VAL A 597 -18.31 39.36 -12.13
CA VAL A 597 -18.04 39.84 -10.77
C VAL A 597 -19.20 40.68 -10.26
N CYS A 598 -19.68 40.35 -9.06
CA CYS A 598 -20.71 41.11 -8.36
C CYS A 598 -20.20 42.51 -8.02
N ASN A 599 -20.88 43.54 -8.53
CA ASN A 599 -20.52 44.94 -8.30
C ASN A 599 -20.74 45.39 -6.83
N GLY A 600 -21.56 44.66 -6.06
CA GLY A 600 -21.82 44.94 -4.65
C GLY A 600 -20.71 44.49 -3.70
N CYS A 601 -20.18 43.27 -3.87
CA CYS A 601 -19.22 42.68 -2.94
C CYS A 601 -17.93 42.14 -3.56
N GLY A 602 -17.80 42.18 -4.89
CA GLY A 602 -16.64 41.64 -5.61
C GLY A 602 -16.62 40.11 -5.70
N TYR A 603 -17.71 39.43 -5.36
CA TYR A 603 -17.83 37.98 -5.54
C TYR A 603 -17.75 37.61 -7.02
N GLU A 604 -16.84 36.70 -7.38
CA GLU A 604 -16.67 36.18 -8.73
C GLU A 604 -17.42 34.85 -8.88
N TYR A 605 -18.30 34.76 -9.88
CA TYR A 605 -18.99 33.52 -10.19
C TYR A 605 -18.07 32.59 -10.99
N ASP A 606 -17.84 31.37 -10.49
CA ASP A 606 -17.08 30.34 -11.19
C ASP A 606 -18.01 29.21 -11.69
N PRO A 607 -18.29 29.17 -13.01
CA PRO A 607 -19.01 28.08 -13.66
C PRO A 607 -18.49 26.69 -13.34
N ALA A 608 -17.20 26.48 -13.05
CA ALA A 608 -16.68 25.16 -12.68
C ALA A 608 -17.15 24.69 -11.29
N ILE A 609 -17.62 25.62 -10.46
CA ILE A 609 -18.10 25.38 -9.09
C ILE A 609 -19.63 25.42 -9.03
N GLY A 610 -20.26 26.33 -9.77
CA GLY A 610 -21.70 26.60 -9.65
C GLY A 610 -22.06 27.29 -8.33
N ASP A 611 -23.34 27.23 -7.95
CA ASP A 611 -23.84 27.68 -6.65
C ASP A 611 -24.91 26.72 -6.14
N LEU A 612 -24.47 25.68 -5.41
CA LEU A 612 -25.32 24.59 -4.97
C LEU A 612 -26.37 25.01 -3.93
N GLU A 613 -26.13 26.08 -3.17
CA GLU A 613 -27.13 26.62 -2.23
C GLU A 613 -28.26 27.35 -2.98
N GLY A 614 -27.93 27.98 -4.11
CA GLY A 614 -28.88 28.54 -5.07
C GLY A 614 -29.40 27.54 -6.12
N GLU A 615 -29.23 26.22 -5.91
CA GLU A 615 -29.62 25.15 -6.84
C GLU A 615 -28.97 25.19 -8.24
N VAL A 616 -27.84 25.89 -8.37
CA VAL A 616 -27.06 25.99 -9.60
C VAL A 616 -25.96 24.94 -9.62
N VAL A 617 -26.06 24.00 -10.56
CA VAL A 617 -25.09 22.92 -10.70
C VAL A 617 -23.74 23.38 -11.29
N PRO A 618 -22.61 22.75 -10.93
CA PRO A 618 -21.33 22.96 -11.60
C PRO A 618 -21.43 22.74 -13.11
N GLY A 619 -20.80 23.61 -13.89
CA GLY A 619 -20.85 23.66 -15.35
C GLY A 619 -21.90 24.64 -15.91
N THR A 620 -22.69 25.29 -15.06
CA THR A 620 -23.66 26.31 -15.48
C THR A 620 -22.93 27.61 -15.80
N LEU A 621 -23.06 28.11 -17.03
CA LEU A 621 -22.48 29.41 -17.41
C LEU A 621 -23.31 30.55 -16.79
N PHE A 622 -22.69 31.71 -16.54
CA PHE A 622 -23.34 32.83 -15.87
C PHE A 622 -24.62 33.29 -16.57
N GLU A 623 -24.65 33.27 -17.91
CA GLU A 623 -25.80 33.64 -18.71
C GLU A 623 -26.98 32.69 -18.50
N LYS A 624 -26.71 31.42 -18.13
CA LYS A 624 -27.70 30.36 -17.90
C LYS A 624 -28.18 30.27 -16.46
N LEU A 625 -27.71 31.14 -15.56
CA LEU A 625 -28.25 31.23 -14.20
C LEU A 625 -29.73 31.64 -14.23
N PRO A 626 -30.59 31.14 -13.32
CA PRO A 626 -31.96 31.63 -13.15
C PRO A 626 -32.00 33.16 -12.96
N GLU A 627 -33.09 33.83 -13.35
CA GLU A 627 -33.21 35.29 -13.17
C GLU A 627 -33.31 35.67 -11.69
N GLU A 628 -33.93 34.79 -10.90
CA GLU A 628 -34.08 34.85 -9.45
C GLU A 628 -32.82 34.46 -8.66
N TRP A 629 -31.73 34.07 -9.34
CA TRP A 629 -30.47 33.76 -8.67
C TRP A 629 -29.83 35.05 -8.11
N THR A 630 -29.33 34.96 -6.88
CA THR A 630 -28.72 36.09 -6.17
C THR A 630 -27.29 35.76 -5.75
N CYS A 631 -26.46 36.78 -5.58
CA CYS A 631 -25.09 36.65 -5.17
C CYS A 631 -25.01 35.92 -3.81
N PRO A 632 -24.35 34.76 -3.71
CA PRO A 632 -24.31 33.99 -2.47
C PRO A 632 -23.53 34.70 -1.34
N ALA A 633 -22.71 35.70 -1.69
CA ALA A 633 -21.94 36.46 -0.71
C ALA A 633 -22.68 37.67 -0.11
N CYS A 634 -23.64 38.28 -0.83
CA CYS A 634 -24.28 39.53 -0.38
C CYS A 634 -25.77 39.67 -0.71
N GLY A 635 -26.36 38.72 -1.43
CA GLY A 635 -27.77 38.70 -1.79
C GLY A 635 -28.17 39.64 -2.93
N GLU A 636 -27.22 40.32 -3.57
CA GLU A 636 -27.50 41.18 -4.74
C GLU A 636 -28.01 40.37 -5.93
N GLU A 637 -28.90 40.98 -6.72
CA GLU A 637 -29.50 40.34 -7.89
C GLU A 637 -28.46 40.04 -8.98
N LYS A 638 -28.75 39.03 -9.83
CA LYS A 638 -27.90 38.66 -10.98
C LYS A 638 -27.55 39.86 -11.89
N ASN A 639 -28.43 40.86 -12.01
CA ASN A 639 -28.20 42.07 -12.80
C ASN A 639 -27.09 42.99 -12.26
N MET A 640 -26.65 42.77 -11.01
CA MET A 640 -25.56 43.51 -10.37
C MET A 640 -24.18 42.91 -10.66
N PHE A 641 -24.08 41.86 -11.47
CA PHE A 641 -22.80 41.33 -11.94
C PHE A 641 -22.39 41.98 -13.25
N ILE A 642 -21.10 42.29 -13.35
CA ILE A 642 -20.47 42.84 -14.55
C ILE A 642 -19.51 41.81 -15.14
N GLU A 643 -19.46 41.74 -16.47
CA GLU A 643 -18.46 40.96 -17.20
C GLU A 643 -17.10 41.69 -17.11
N VAL A 644 -16.03 40.96 -16.80
CA VAL A 644 -14.68 41.51 -16.54
C VAL A 644 -13.63 40.94 -17.49
#